data_AF-A0A5C6B2P6-F1
#
_entry.id   AF-A0A5C6B2P6-F1
#
_cell.length_a   1.000
_cell.length_b   1.000
_cell.length_c   1.000
_cell.angle_alpha   90.00
_cell.angle_beta   90.00
_cell.angle_gamma   90.00
#
_symmetry.space_group_name_H-M   'P 1'
#
loop_
_entity.id
_entity.type
_entity.pdbx_description
1 polymer ?
#
loop_
_entity_poly.entity_id
_entity_poly.type
_entity_poly.pdbx_seq_one_letter_code
_entity_poly.pdbx_strand_id
1 'polypeptide(L)'
;MNHVECKVALSMFFLVLCSTCFAQSETQRVNISGVISDASGKPIDNALVLATANVYAPRTAMAIEDMPRTRSDSSGRYTMVMNLPEGVASISVFATSEAKVIASRVERSHAQTNYTFDVTMRDSVAPARFHVVNKDGDPIPNAVLSSISGGELMSPLSSDVFDALGVDRPESDSQGNLLLEDLALGSTYRVEFTHPDFARCVQRSQLVSNELADIVLDRGDQVNFLVECIADPLSVPQTTIAATVQTESGTYVEIVKPDSDGRASMRLPDRHGNISVSHPKYLPAERYVYHKGAGQSLKFTLHEKGKVRGKVLREDTRAGQSGLYVQFAFDNNVIAQASIDLEGNYEAEVPAIPVSVGLNSRRLNNSRHLVEVKANETTFVPDLIAPAPREFIGTVRMPNGDPAPGVIVIYGLGRNAVVTDGQGQFRVTDDREISRGIYAMAFHPQKRLSVSFHAGPDANAIDSTLSPDGSIIGLVVDENGKPLPDIPVNLKGRFRGERGLSMITTLQTTRSRMDGTYRFVGLGEGIDYQAEVHGAFRSDYSSSIKRQSRETVIGAKRDRRPIVMTPTLLQEVMEKEKGKPEAPRRLADIEFGEWIQSGPLDHADMEGKSVLLYFGWPMQPQDVLQMIDGHYGDKGLLVIAVLEPPVNEQERQARIKALAEKSDAFSYAIVTGGGNFSNAYAGHIDHKMLLYGSDGQFVEEIHYRDALHKVRNHMLYAQP
;
A
#
# COMPACT_ATOMS: atom_id res chain seq x y z
N MET A 1 -18.97 -45.23 21.62
CA MET A 1 -18.25 -45.18 22.92
C MET A 1 -16.76 -45.11 22.64
N ASN A 2 -16.14 -44.02 23.12
CA ASN A 2 -14.71 -43.75 23.36
C ASN A 2 -13.81 -43.62 22.12
N HIS A 3 -13.53 -42.38 21.69
CA HIS A 3 -12.56 -41.38 22.22
C HIS A 3 -11.16 -41.59 21.63
N VAL A 4 -10.82 -40.76 20.64
CA VAL A 4 -9.45 -40.41 20.28
C VAL A 4 -9.34 -38.90 20.39
N GLU A 5 -8.64 -38.44 21.42
CA GLU A 5 -8.30 -37.04 21.65
C GLU A 5 -7.15 -36.64 20.72
N CYS A 6 -7.43 -35.72 19.78
CA CYS A 6 -6.38 -34.93 19.14
C CYS A 6 -6.40 -33.53 19.76
N LYS A 7 -5.48 -33.27 20.69
CA LYS A 7 -5.15 -31.93 21.17
C LYS A 7 -4.34 -31.21 20.09
N VAL A 8 -4.99 -30.34 19.33
CA VAL A 8 -4.31 -29.32 18.53
C VAL A 8 -4.22 -28.05 19.38
N ALA A 9 -3.00 -27.76 19.85
CA ALA A 9 -2.65 -26.44 20.35
C ALA A 9 -2.47 -25.53 19.13
N LEU A 10 -3.42 -24.62 18.89
CA LEU A 10 -3.29 -23.54 17.90
C LEU A 10 -3.28 -22.20 18.62
N SER A 11 -2.16 -21.51 18.51
CA SER A 11 -1.89 -20.21 19.10
C SER A 11 -2.82 -19.12 18.54
N MET A 12 -3.34 -18.31 19.45
CA MET A 12 -4.10 -17.09 19.21
C MET A 12 -3.28 -16.06 18.43
N PHE A 13 -3.88 -15.44 17.42
CA PHE A 13 -3.67 -14.03 17.07
C PHE A 13 -4.97 -13.52 16.41
N PHE A 14 -5.80 -12.83 17.19
CA PHE A 14 -7.03 -12.18 16.74
C PHE A 14 -6.74 -10.71 16.40
N LEU A 15 -7.11 -10.27 15.20
CA LEU A 15 -7.11 -8.87 14.78
C LEU A 15 -8.49 -8.27 15.08
N VAL A 16 -8.55 -7.49 16.17
CA VAL A 16 -9.74 -6.74 16.58
C VAL A 16 -9.87 -5.48 15.72
N LEU A 17 -11.00 -5.34 15.04
CA LEU A 17 -11.36 -4.15 14.26
C LEU A 17 -12.84 -3.86 14.49
N CYS A 18 -13.18 -3.34 15.67
CA CYS A 18 -14.43 -2.66 15.96
C CYS A 18 -14.24 -1.78 17.21
N SER A 19 -14.67 -0.52 17.11
CA SER A 19 -14.87 0.41 18.22
C SER A 19 -13.66 0.76 19.10
N THR A 20 -13.05 1.93 18.88
CA THR A 20 -12.21 2.59 19.88
C THR A 20 -13.08 3.07 21.04
N CYS A 21 -13.43 2.16 21.95
CA CYS A 21 -13.73 2.50 23.33
C CYS A 21 -12.38 2.57 24.04
N PHE A 22 -11.99 3.77 24.49
CA PHE A 22 -10.90 3.95 25.46
C PHE A 22 -11.36 3.35 26.80
N ALA A 23 -11.35 2.02 26.91
CA ALA A 23 -11.06 1.42 28.21
C ALA A 23 -9.65 1.90 28.61
N GLN A 24 -9.40 2.15 29.89
CA GLN A 24 -8.03 2.35 30.38
C GLN A 24 -7.23 1.09 30.01
N SER A 25 -6.54 1.13 28.87
CA SER A 25 -5.69 0.05 28.42
C SER A 25 -4.63 -0.13 29.48
N GLU A 26 -4.42 -1.36 29.95
CA GLU A 26 -3.29 -1.65 30.81
C GLU A 26 -2.02 -1.17 30.10
N THR A 27 -1.27 -0.28 30.74
CA THR A 27 -0.01 0.21 30.20
C THR A 27 1.11 -0.71 30.67
N GLN A 28 1.91 -1.18 29.73
CA GLN A 28 3.13 -1.91 30.03
C GLN A 28 4.26 -0.91 30.24
N ARG A 29 4.87 -0.94 31.43
CA ARG A 29 6.07 -0.16 31.72
C ARG A 29 7.28 -0.81 31.05
N VAL A 30 7.98 -0.06 30.19
CA VAL A 30 9.17 -0.53 29.47
C VAL A 30 10.37 0.37 29.75
N ASN A 31 11.55 -0.23 29.90
CA ASN A 31 12.82 0.49 30.01
C ASN A 31 13.46 0.60 28.63
N ILE A 32 13.90 1.80 28.27
CA ILE A 32 14.57 2.10 27.02
C ILE A 32 15.99 2.57 27.36
N SER A 33 16.99 2.01 26.70
CA SER A 33 18.40 2.32 26.93
C SER A 33 19.19 2.34 25.63
N GLY A 34 20.43 2.82 25.63
CA GLY A 34 21.31 2.71 24.47
C GLY A 34 22.50 3.66 24.54
N VAL A 35 23.22 3.77 23.44
CA VAL A 35 24.35 4.68 23.26
C VAL A 35 24.12 5.62 22.08
N ILE A 36 24.36 6.92 22.28
CA ILE A 36 24.45 7.93 21.23
C ILE A 36 25.91 8.10 20.84
N SER A 37 26.21 7.90 19.56
CA SER A 37 27.57 8.01 19.01
C SER A 37 27.58 8.81 17.71
N ASP A 38 28.73 9.35 17.31
CA ASP A 38 28.91 9.92 15.99
C ASP A 38 29.22 8.86 14.93
N ALA A 39 29.33 9.25 13.65
CA ALA A 39 29.65 8.35 12.55
C ALA A 39 30.99 7.60 12.69
N SER A 40 31.91 8.07 13.55
CA SER A 40 33.18 7.39 13.87
C SER A 40 33.06 6.41 15.04
N GLY A 41 31.88 6.32 15.66
CA GLY A 41 31.62 5.53 16.86
C GLY A 41 31.99 6.24 18.17
N LYS A 42 32.36 7.52 18.14
CA LYS A 42 32.70 8.28 19.36
C LYS A 42 31.41 8.65 20.10
N PRO A 43 31.33 8.44 21.43
CA PRO A 43 30.13 8.79 22.19
C PRO A 43 29.87 10.30 22.19
N ILE A 44 28.60 10.69 22.15
CA ILE A 44 28.15 12.08 22.20
C ILE A 44 27.56 12.36 23.59
N ASP A 45 28.20 13.26 24.33
CA ASP A 45 27.76 13.73 25.64
C ASP A 45 26.59 14.71 25.51
N ASN A 46 25.68 14.69 26.49
CA ASN A 46 24.60 15.66 26.66
C ASN A 46 23.60 15.76 25.49
N ALA A 47 23.56 14.76 24.60
CA ALA A 47 22.57 14.68 23.52
C ALA A 47 21.18 14.50 24.12
N LEU A 48 20.20 15.28 23.65
CA LEU A 48 18.81 15.12 24.07
C LEU A 48 18.23 13.90 23.36
N VAL A 49 17.70 12.95 24.12
CA VAL A 49 17.09 11.72 23.61
C VAL A 49 15.62 11.69 23.96
N LEU A 50 14.77 11.43 22.96
CA LEU A 50 13.32 11.35 23.08
C LEU A 50 12.85 9.97 22.60
N ALA A 51 11.96 9.32 23.34
CA ALA A 51 11.25 8.14 22.84
C ALA A 51 9.80 8.47 22.50
N THR A 52 9.33 7.98 21.37
CA THR A 52 7.93 7.99 20.96
C THR A 52 7.47 6.57 20.69
N ALA A 53 6.16 6.33 20.74
CA ALA A 53 5.60 5.07 20.29
C ALA A 53 4.40 5.32 19.38
N ASN A 54 4.35 4.54 18.30
CA ASN A 54 3.27 4.54 17.33
C ASN A 54 2.39 3.34 17.61
N VAL A 55 1.09 3.58 17.78
CA VAL A 55 0.08 2.53 17.87
C VAL A 55 -0.48 2.30 16.47
N TYR A 56 -0.46 1.05 15.96
CA TYR A 56 -1.14 0.72 14.70
C TYR A 56 -2.65 0.62 14.97
N ALA A 57 -3.32 1.77 15.05
CA ALA A 57 -4.75 1.78 14.84
C ALA A 57 -4.99 1.87 13.32
N PRO A 58 -5.82 1.02 12.71
CA PRO A 58 -5.89 0.83 11.26
C PRO A 58 -6.20 2.06 10.40
N ARG A 59 -6.44 3.27 10.94
CA ARG A 59 -6.60 4.52 10.17
C ARG A 59 -6.12 5.82 10.85
N THR A 60 -5.54 5.76 12.05
CA THR A 60 -5.11 6.97 12.75
C THR A 60 -3.90 6.66 13.61
N ALA A 61 -2.72 7.15 13.23
CA ALA A 61 -1.60 7.18 14.16
C ALA A 61 -1.98 8.16 15.27
N MET A 62 -2.23 7.64 16.47
CA MET A 62 -2.34 8.49 17.65
C MET A 62 -0.96 8.65 18.25
N ALA A 63 -0.52 9.90 18.40
CA ALA A 63 0.62 10.21 19.23
C ALA A 63 0.26 9.88 20.70
N ILE A 64 1.17 9.20 21.39
CA ILE A 64 1.09 9.01 22.84
C ILE A 64 1.48 10.33 23.49
N GLU A 65 0.64 10.85 24.39
CA GLU A 65 0.87 12.15 25.06
C GLU A 65 2.15 12.16 25.92
N ASP A 66 2.63 10.99 26.35
CA ASP A 66 3.86 10.85 27.14
C ASP A 66 5.05 10.46 26.24
N MET A 67 5.88 11.44 25.91
CA MET A 67 7.15 11.26 25.18
C MET A 67 8.32 11.47 26.16
N PRO A 68 8.79 10.40 26.84
CA PRO A 68 9.85 10.54 27.83
C PRO A 68 11.13 11.03 27.16
N ARG A 69 11.83 11.91 27.89
CA ARG A 69 13.08 12.53 27.44
C ARG A 69 14.17 12.40 28.50
N THR A 70 15.40 12.25 28.04
CA THR A 70 16.59 12.21 28.88
C THR A 70 17.78 12.80 28.13
N ARG A 71 18.95 12.89 28.78
CA ARG A 71 20.19 13.25 28.12
C ARG A 71 21.19 12.11 28.20
N SER A 72 22.01 11.95 27.16
CA SER A 72 23.15 11.04 27.23
C SER A 72 24.20 11.56 28.21
N ASP A 73 24.91 10.63 28.86
CA ASP A 73 26.08 10.94 29.67
C ASP A 73 27.35 11.06 28.81
N SER A 74 28.50 11.29 29.46
CA SER A 74 29.80 11.45 28.80
C SER A 74 30.31 10.19 28.08
N SER A 75 29.71 9.03 28.35
CA SER A 75 29.92 7.79 27.61
C SER A 75 28.90 7.56 26.49
N GLY A 76 28.05 8.56 26.23
CA GLY A 76 26.96 8.51 25.25
C GLY A 76 25.76 7.71 25.73
N ARG A 77 25.77 7.19 26.95
CA ARG A 77 24.71 6.27 27.43
C ARG A 77 23.50 7.05 27.89
N TYR A 78 22.33 6.48 27.64
CA TYR A 78 21.07 7.00 28.15
C TYR A 78 20.15 5.88 28.63
N THR A 79 19.26 6.22 29.55
CA THR A 79 18.19 5.35 30.03
C THR A 79 16.93 6.16 30.29
N MET A 80 15.77 5.63 29.94
CA MET A 80 14.47 6.21 30.25
C MET A 80 13.41 5.12 30.42
N VAL A 81 12.24 5.50 30.93
CA VAL A 81 11.12 4.59 31.13
C VAL A 81 9.90 5.15 30.42
N MET A 82 9.23 4.30 29.66
CA MET A 82 8.04 4.65 28.91
C MET A 82 6.89 3.72 29.32
N ASN A 83 5.67 4.26 29.39
CA ASN A 83 4.47 3.46 29.60
C ASN A 83 3.81 3.23 28.23
N LEU A 84 3.90 2.01 27.71
CA LEU A 84 3.32 1.66 26.42
C LEU A 84 1.87 1.19 26.62
N PRO A 85 0.88 1.75 25.92
CA PRO A 85 -0.44 1.14 25.87
C PRO A 85 -0.39 -0.21 25.13
N GLU A 86 -1.41 -1.04 25.34
CA GLU A 86 -1.60 -2.25 24.55
C GLU A 86 -1.75 -1.90 23.06
N GLY A 87 -1.15 -2.70 22.16
CA GLY A 87 -1.25 -2.50 20.71
C GLY A 87 -0.23 -1.53 20.09
N VAL A 88 0.80 -1.10 20.84
CA VAL A 88 1.93 -0.35 20.25
C VAL A 88 2.61 -1.18 19.16
N ALA A 89 2.76 -0.57 18.00
CA ALA A 89 3.36 -1.19 16.83
C ALA A 89 4.87 -0.95 16.76
N SER A 90 5.33 0.22 17.20
CA SER A 90 6.74 0.59 17.16
C SER A 90 7.10 1.64 18.19
N ILE A 91 8.33 1.59 18.68
CA ILE A 91 8.98 2.62 19.48
C ILE A 91 10.03 3.28 18.60
N SER A 92 10.12 4.60 18.64
CA SER A 92 11.12 5.38 17.93
C SER A 92 11.94 6.17 18.94
N VAL A 93 13.27 6.15 18.82
CA VAL A 93 14.16 7.00 19.60
C VAL A 93 14.75 8.06 18.68
N PHE A 94 14.62 9.32 19.07
CA PHE A 94 15.20 10.48 18.40
C PHE A 94 16.33 11.05 19.26
N ALA A 95 17.41 11.52 18.64
CA ALA A 95 18.48 12.21 19.33
C ALA A 95 18.87 13.50 18.61
N THR A 96 19.19 14.56 19.36
CA THR A 96 19.71 15.83 18.85
C THR A 96 20.81 16.42 19.75
N SER A 97 21.72 17.21 19.17
CA SER A 97 22.80 17.94 19.85
C SER A 97 23.19 19.19 19.04
N GLU A 98 23.79 20.20 19.66
CA GLU A 98 24.06 21.55 19.09
C GLU A 98 24.89 21.60 17.76
N ALA A 99 25.30 20.46 17.18
CA ALA A 99 26.10 20.42 15.96
C ALA A 99 25.88 19.18 15.07
N LYS A 100 24.83 18.37 15.32
CA LYS A 100 24.67 17.05 14.66
C LYS A 100 23.22 16.82 14.21
N VAL A 101 23.09 16.09 13.11
CA VAL A 101 21.82 15.70 12.47
C VAL A 101 20.89 14.99 13.44
N ILE A 102 19.59 15.32 13.39
CA ILE A 102 18.57 14.56 14.11
C ILE A 102 18.52 13.15 13.53
N ALA A 103 18.91 12.17 14.34
CA ALA A 103 18.88 10.76 13.97
C ALA A 103 17.71 10.05 14.66
N SER A 104 17.09 9.08 13.99
CA SER A 104 16.10 8.22 14.62
C SER A 104 16.32 6.75 14.38
N ARG A 105 15.95 5.94 15.38
CA ARG A 105 15.91 4.48 15.27
C ARG A 105 14.55 3.98 15.67
N VAL A 106 14.03 3.01 14.93
CA VAL A 106 12.70 2.45 15.15
C VAL A 106 12.84 0.96 15.41
N GLU A 107 12.16 0.50 16.45
CA GLU A 107 12.02 -0.92 16.76
C GLU A 107 10.53 -1.23 16.88
N ARG A 108 10.06 -2.32 16.25
CA ARG A 108 8.66 -2.70 16.37
C ARG A 108 8.42 -3.28 17.77
N SER A 109 7.43 -2.74 18.48
CA SER A 109 7.20 -3.13 19.86
C SER A 109 6.65 -4.55 19.90
N HIS A 110 7.29 -5.39 20.71
CA HIS A 110 6.82 -6.71 21.09
C HIS A 110 6.53 -6.69 22.60
N ALA A 111 6.03 -7.77 23.19
CA ALA A 111 5.83 -7.86 24.64
C ALA A 111 7.18 -7.96 25.40
N GLN A 112 8.06 -6.96 25.26
CA GLN A 112 9.33 -6.83 25.94
C GLN A 112 9.28 -5.69 26.95
N THR A 113 9.95 -5.88 28.08
CA THR A 113 10.05 -4.87 29.14
C THR A 113 11.32 -4.04 29.06
N ASN A 114 12.29 -4.41 28.23
CA ASN A 114 13.56 -3.70 28.06
C ASN A 114 13.92 -3.63 26.57
N TYR A 115 14.26 -2.43 26.10
CA TYR A 115 14.67 -2.15 24.74
C TYR A 115 16.03 -1.43 24.72
N THR A 116 16.84 -1.70 23.70
CA THR A 116 18.14 -1.06 23.51
C THR A 116 18.27 -0.46 22.12
N PHE A 117 18.39 0.87 22.02
CA PHE A 117 18.56 1.60 20.78
C PHE A 117 19.88 2.36 20.76
N ASP A 118 20.86 1.83 20.04
CA ASP A 118 22.05 2.61 19.71
C ASP A 118 21.74 3.52 18.52
N VAL A 119 22.02 4.81 18.68
CA VAL A 119 21.75 5.85 17.68
C VAL A 119 23.09 6.44 17.24
N THR A 120 23.33 6.41 15.94
CA THR A 120 24.50 7.04 15.32
C THR A 120 24.07 8.36 14.69
N MET A 121 24.60 9.47 15.18
CA MET A 121 24.39 10.81 14.64
C MET A 121 25.50 11.18 13.65
N ARG A 122 25.16 11.95 12.62
CA ARG A 122 26.14 12.43 11.64
C ARG A 122 26.33 13.94 11.75
N ASP A 123 27.45 14.40 11.22
CA ASP A 123 27.68 15.84 11.05
C ASP A 123 26.62 16.43 10.11
N SER A 124 26.16 17.62 10.45
CA SER A 124 25.30 18.42 9.58
C SER A 124 26.04 18.72 8.28
N VAL A 125 25.50 18.28 7.15
CA VAL A 125 26.10 18.46 5.83
C VAL A 125 25.30 19.46 5.03
N ALA A 126 25.53 20.76 5.27
CA ALA A 126 24.85 21.88 4.59
C ALA A 126 23.31 21.91 4.72
N PRO A 127 22.70 23.10 4.79
CA PRO A 127 21.26 23.19 4.97
C PRO A 127 20.50 22.86 3.69
N ALA A 128 19.42 22.07 3.82
CA ALA A 128 18.45 21.89 2.78
C ALA A 128 17.66 23.19 2.57
N ARG A 129 17.44 23.56 1.30
CA ARG A 129 16.74 24.80 0.95
C ARG A 129 15.44 24.49 0.22
N PHE A 130 14.35 24.97 0.77
CA PHE A 130 13.02 24.88 0.18
C PHE A 130 12.52 26.27 -0.19
N HIS A 131 11.74 26.35 -1.25
CA HIS A 131 11.04 27.56 -1.67
C HIS A 131 9.55 27.25 -1.76
N VAL A 132 8.80 27.74 -0.79
CA VAL A 132 7.38 27.47 -0.66
C VAL A 132 6.61 28.48 -1.49
N VAL A 133 5.88 27.99 -2.49
CA VAL A 133 5.15 28.81 -3.47
C VAL A 133 3.71 28.33 -3.64
N ASN A 134 2.85 29.20 -4.17
CA ASN A 134 1.52 28.81 -4.62
C ASN A 134 1.58 28.17 -6.04
N LYS A 135 0.43 27.78 -6.59
CA LYS A 135 0.33 27.22 -7.95
C LYS A 135 0.75 28.19 -9.08
N ASP A 136 0.72 29.49 -8.81
CA ASP A 136 1.12 30.55 -9.75
C ASP A 136 2.62 30.87 -9.63
N GLY A 137 3.33 30.24 -8.68
CA GLY A 137 4.75 30.45 -8.41
C GLY A 137 5.04 31.61 -7.46
N ASP A 138 4.01 32.26 -6.88
CA ASP A 138 4.23 33.33 -5.90
C ASP A 138 4.69 32.74 -4.56
N PRO A 139 5.65 33.39 -3.87
CA PRO A 139 6.14 32.92 -2.58
C PRO A 139 5.05 32.97 -1.50
N ILE A 140 5.04 31.95 -0.65
CA ILE A 140 4.15 31.84 0.51
C ILE A 140 4.98 31.99 1.78
N PRO A 141 4.87 33.13 2.50
CA PRO A 141 5.51 33.29 3.79
C PRO A 141 4.78 32.49 4.87
N ASN A 142 5.47 32.24 5.98
CA ASN A 142 4.90 31.65 7.19
C ASN A 142 4.35 30.22 7.02
N ALA A 143 4.82 29.49 6.00
CA ALA A 143 4.53 28.08 5.86
C ALA A 143 5.44 27.30 6.82
N VAL A 144 4.82 26.54 7.72
CA VAL A 144 5.52 25.84 8.80
C VAL A 144 5.73 24.39 8.41
N LEU A 145 6.96 23.88 8.56
CA LEU A 145 7.21 22.44 8.46
C LEU A 145 6.53 21.72 9.63
N SER A 146 5.55 20.88 9.29
CA SER A 146 4.74 20.12 10.25
C SER A 146 5.21 18.68 10.44
N SER A 147 5.88 18.11 9.43
CA SER A 147 6.46 16.77 9.52
C SER A 147 7.57 16.57 8.50
N ILE A 148 8.62 15.82 8.86
CA ILE A 148 9.64 15.34 7.92
C ILE A 148 10.01 13.89 8.22
N SER A 149 10.14 13.06 7.19
CA SER A 149 10.52 11.63 7.30
C SER A 149 11.37 11.19 6.11
N GLY A 150 12.05 10.03 6.20
CA GLY A 150 12.92 9.54 5.14
C GLY A 150 14.39 9.90 5.37
N GLY A 151 15.26 9.52 4.43
CA GLY A 151 16.70 9.57 4.64
C GLY A 151 17.12 8.75 5.86
N GLU A 152 17.76 9.41 6.82
CA GLU A 152 18.17 8.82 8.11
C GLU A 152 17.04 8.82 9.16
N LEU A 153 15.90 9.44 8.86
CA LEU A 153 14.73 9.47 9.73
C LEU A 153 13.83 8.26 9.44
N MET A 154 14.04 7.21 10.23
CA MET A 154 13.22 5.99 10.18
C MET A 154 11.79 6.21 10.71
N SER A 155 11.59 7.24 11.53
CA SER A 155 10.28 7.75 11.95
C SER A 155 10.14 9.25 11.62
N PRO A 156 8.91 9.73 11.35
CA PRO A 156 8.67 11.14 11.10
C PRO A 156 8.98 12.00 12.33
N LEU A 157 9.69 13.09 12.11
CA LEU A 157 9.74 14.24 13.03
C LEU A 157 8.47 15.06 12.82
N SER A 158 7.43 14.81 13.61
CA SER A 158 6.19 15.59 13.60
C SER A 158 6.32 16.87 14.44
N SER A 159 5.37 17.80 14.31
CA SER A 159 5.31 19.02 15.14
C SER A 159 5.49 18.75 16.63
N ASP A 160 4.82 17.73 17.17
CA ASP A 160 4.92 17.39 18.60
C ASP A 160 6.33 16.90 18.98
N VAL A 161 7.02 16.23 18.05
CA VAL A 161 8.41 15.78 18.25
C VAL A 161 9.38 16.96 18.18
N PHE A 162 9.17 17.91 17.26
CA PHE A 162 9.95 19.16 17.22
C PHE A 162 9.83 19.91 18.55
N ASP A 163 8.59 20.13 19.01
CA ASP A 163 8.30 20.84 20.25
C ASP A 163 8.90 20.08 21.47
N ALA A 164 8.81 18.74 21.49
CA ALA A 164 9.38 17.92 22.57
C ALA A 164 10.91 17.91 22.61
N LEU A 165 11.56 17.99 21.45
CA LEU A 165 13.01 18.14 21.32
C LEU A 165 13.49 19.58 21.60
N GLY A 166 12.57 20.55 21.68
CA GLY A 166 12.93 21.96 21.78
C GLY A 166 13.68 22.47 20.55
N VAL A 167 13.37 21.90 19.39
CA VAL A 167 13.92 22.32 18.09
C VAL A 167 12.89 23.23 17.44
N ASP A 168 13.32 24.43 17.05
CA ASP A 168 12.45 25.38 16.36
C ASP A 168 11.95 24.76 15.05
N ARG A 169 10.65 24.88 14.80
CA ARG A 169 10.05 24.43 13.55
C ARG A 169 10.40 25.42 12.43
N PRO A 170 11.05 24.98 11.35
CA PRO A 170 11.36 25.89 10.25
C PRO A 170 10.10 26.47 9.63
N GLU A 171 10.15 27.76 9.34
CA GLU A 171 9.08 28.55 8.76
C GLU A 171 9.62 29.30 7.53
N SER A 172 8.80 29.43 6.49
CA SER A 172 9.20 30.15 5.29
C SER A 172 9.22 31.66 5.51
N ASP A 173 10.24 32.34 4.99
CA ASP A 173 10.40 33.79 5.09
C ASP A 173 9.46 34.57 4.13
N SER A 174 9.60 35.89 4.10
CA SER A 174 8.78 36.76 3.22
C SER A 174 8.93 36.48 1.72
N GLN A 175 9.97 35.75 1.32
CA GLN A 175 10.25 35.31 -0.04
C GLN A 175 9.96 33.82 -0.22
N GLY A 176 9.26 33.17 0.72
CA GLY A 176 8.93 31.75 0.66
C GLY A 176 10.12 30.84 0.92
N ASN A 177 11.31 31.35 1.24
CA ASN A 177 12.48 30.50 1.47
C ASN A 177 12.41 29.90 2.87
N LEU A 178 12.67 28.61 2.96
CA LEU A 178 12.77 27.86 4.20
C LEU A 178 14.07 27.09 4.22
N LEU A 179 14.78 27.20 5.34
CA LEU A 179 16.08 26.59 5.54
C LEU A 179 15.95 25.49 6.60
N LEU A 180 16.32 24.28 6.21
CA LEU A 180 16.32 23.10 7.07
C LEU A 180 17.77 22.70 7.32
N GLU A 181 18.28 23.11 8.47
CA GLU A 181 19.57 22.66 8.96
C GLU A 181 19.48 21.16 9.27
N ASP A 182 20.62 20.48 9.32
CA ASP A 182 20.70 19.14 9.92
C ASP A 182 19.98 18.01 9.14
N LEU A 183 19.96 18.08 7.80
CA LEU A 183 19.57 16.95 6.94
C LEU A 183 20.76 16.36 6.18
N ALA A 184 20.70 15.06 5.89
CA ALA A 184 21.74 14.38 5.12
C ALA A 184 21.58 14.66 3.62
N LEU A 185 22.59 15.26 2.97
CA LEU A 185 22.60 15.46 1.52
C LEU A 185 22.51 14.13 0.76
N GLY A 186 21.85 14.18 -0.39
CA GLY A 186 21.64 13.01 -1.26
C GLY A 186 20.56 12.04 -0.76
N SER A 187 20.00 12.30 0.43
CA SER A 187 18.86 11.54 0.94
C SER A 187 17.54 12.12 0.43
N THR A 188 16.54 11.25 0.37
CA THR A 188 15.19 11.61 -0.06
C THR A 188 14.29 11.71 1.17
N TYR A 189 13.66 12.87 1.35
CA TYR A 189 12.79 13.14 2.47
C TYR A 189 11.35 13.39 2.00
N ARG A 190 10.38 12.93 2.77
CA ARG A 190 8.99 13.37 2.69
C ARG A 190 8.81 14.51 3.67
N VAL A 191 8.36 15.65 3.17
CA VAL A 191 8.10 16.87 3.96
C VAL A 191 6.62 17.21 3.90
N GLU A 192 6.09 17.70 5.02
CA GLU A 192 4.70 18.13 5.16
C GLU A 192 4.64 19.54 5.72
N PHE A 193 3.86 20.41 5.08
CA PHE A 193 3.73 21.81 5.45
C PHE A 193 2.29 22.17 5.84
N THR A 194 2.16 23.04 6.82
CA THR A 194 0.89 23.64 7.26
C THR A 194 0.93 25.16 7.12
N HIS A 195 -0.18 25.76 6.72
CA HIS A 195 -0.33 27.21 6.60
C HIS A 195 -1.82 27.57 6.80
N PRO A 196 -2.16 28.70 7.47
CA PRO A 196 -3.56 29.06 7.75
C PRO A 196 -4.44 29.26 6.50
N ASP A 197 -3.89 29.84 5.43
CA ASP A 197 -4.62 30.13 4.19
C ASP A 197 -4.54 29.05 3.11
N PHE A 198 -3.76 27.98 3.32
CA PHE A 198 -3.56 26.93 2.33
C PHE A 198 -3.95 25.56 2.91
N ALA A 199 -4.31 24.63 2.04
CA ALA A 199 -4.47 23.24 2.45
C ALA A 199 -3.11 22.66 2.84
N ARG A 200 -3.12 21.77 3.83
CA ARG A 200 -1.93 21.00 4.19
C ARG A 200 -1.39 20.28 2.96
N CYS A 201 -0.08 20.39 2.74
CA CYS A 201 0.57 19.77 1.60
C CYS A 201 1.53 18.67 2.08
N VAL A 202 1.53 17.55 1.36
CA VAL A 202 2.53 16.50 1.49
C VAL A 202 3.29 16.46 0.17
N GLN A 203 4.61 16.60 0.23
CA GLN A 203 5.48 16.38 -0.92
C GLN A 203 6.21 15.06 -0.74
N ARG A 204 5.98 14.13 -1.67
CA ARG A 204 6.64 12.82 -1.65
C ARG A 204 8.04 12.99 -2.20
N SER A 205 9.02 12.60 -1.40
CA SER A 205 10.38 12.33 -1.89
C SER A 205 11.06 13.53 -2.53
N GLN A 206 11.42 14.52 -1.73
CA GLN A 206 12.36 15.57 -2.13
C GLN A 206 13.79 15.08 -1.90
N LEU A 207 14.58 15.00 -2.98
CA LEU A 207 16.02 14.85 -2.85
C LEU A 207 16.58 16.11 -2.20
N VAL A 208 17.19 15.97 -1.04
CA VAL A 208 17.89 17.06 -0.37
C VAL A 208 19.22 17.26 -1.06
N SER A 209 19.35 18.39 -1.72
CA SER A 209 20.57 18.84 -2.38
C SER A 209 20.83 20.31 -2.04
N ASN A 210 21.95 20.85 -2.50
CA ASN A 210 22.24 22.28 -2.37
C ASN A 210 21.39 23.15 -3.33
N GLU A 211 20.62 22.53 -4.23
CA GLU A 211 19.70 23.23 -5.11
C GLU A 211 18.38 23.53 -4.39
N LEU A 212 17.81 24.70 -4.72
CA LEU A 212 16.52 25.14 -4.19
C LEU A 212 15.41 24.24 -4.72
N ALA A 213 14.59 23.68 -3.84
CA ALA A 213 13.45 22.85 -4.20
C ALA A 213 12.13 23.61 -3.99
N ASP A 214 11.33 23.74 -5.05
CA ASP A 214 10.00 24.35 -4.94
C ASP A 214 9.00 23.38 -4.28
N ILE A 215 8.32 23.87 -3.25
CA ILE A 215 7.20 23.22 -2.58
C ILE A 215 5.94 24.00 -2.92
N VAL A 216 5.03 23.38 -3.67
CA VAL A 216 3.80 24.02 -4.10
C VAL A 216 2.68 23.75 -3.09
N LEU A 217 2.14 24.79 -2.45
CA LEU A 217 0.94 24.68 -1.62
C LEU A 217 -0.31 25.01 -2.44
N ASP A 218 -1.33 24.15 -2.31
CA ASP A 218 -2.66 24.42 -2.85
C ASP A 218 -3.47 25.21 -1.82
N ARG A 219 -4.14 26.29 -2.23
CA ARG A 219 -4.98 27.07 -1.33
C ARG A 219 -6.11 26.21 -0.74
N GLY A 220 -6.61 25.27 -1.54
CA GLY A 220 -7.74 24.41 -1.19
C GLY A 220 -9.05 25.17 -0.98
N ASP A 221 -10.12 24.42 -0.82
CA ASP A 221 -11.42 24.96 -0.40
C ASP A 221 -11.51 24.96 1.12
N GLN A 222 -12.08 26.02 1.68
CA GLN A 222 -12.46 26.02 3.09
C GLN A 222 -13.74 25.19 3.25
N VAL A 223 -13.63 24.12 4.03
CA VAL A 223 -14.74 23.26 4.41
C VAL A 223 -15.09 23.53 5.86
N ASN A 224 -16.31 23.98 6.09
CA ASN A 224 -16.85 24.20 7.41
C ASN A 224 -17.60 22.94 7.85
N PHE A 225 -17.55 22.67 9.15
CA PHE A 225 -18.23 21.55 9.76
C PHE A 225 -19.14 22.06 10.85
N LEU A 226 -20.30 21.42 10.98
CA LEU A 226 -21.21 21.58 12.10
C LEU A 226 -21.46 20.20 12.71
N VAL A 227 -21.02 20.02 13.95
CA VAL A 227 -21.25 18.81 14.74
C VAL A 227 -22.29 19.10 15.79
N GLU A 228 -23.34 18.28 15.84
CA GLU A 228 -24.36 18.34 16.87
C GLU A 228 -24.41 17.02 17.62
N CYS A 229 -24.59 17.06 18.94
CA CYS A 229 -24.90 15.86 19.73
C CYS A 229 -26.28 16.02 20.35
N ILE A 230 -27.22 15.14 19.97
CA ILE A 230 -28.62 15.22 20.46
C ILE A 230 -28.68 14.91 21.95
N ALA A 231 -27.92 13.89 22.40
CA ALA A 231 -27.99 13.39 23.77
C ALA A 231 -27.19 14.25 24.76
N ASP A 232 -26.10 14.89 24.32
CA ASP A 232 -25.23 15.70 25.18
C ASP A 232 -24.50 16.79 24.37
N PRO A 233 -25.13 17.96 24.15
CA PRO A 233 -24.53 19.06 23.39
C PRO A 233 -23.18 19.54 23.96
N LEU A 234 -22.95 19.40 25.27
CA LEU A 234 -21.70 19.84 25.92
C LEU A 234 -20.52 18.90 25.63
N SER A 235 -20.78 17.69 25.14
CA SER A 235 -19.74 16.75 24.74
C SER A 235 -19.12 17.06 23.38
N VAL A 236 -19.76 17.91 22.56
CA VAL A 236 -19.35 18.18 21.18
C VAL A 236 -17.86 18.55 21.03
N PRO A 237 -17.22 19.36 21.90
CA PRO A 237 -15.79 19.65 21.82
C PRO A 237 -14.84 18.45 21.97
N GLN A 238 -15.33 17.31 22.49
CA GLN A 238 -14.56 16.06 22.55
C GLN A 238 -14.52 15.34 21.19
N THR A 239 -15.29 15.82 20.21
CA THR A 239 -15.32 15.28 18.86
C THR A 239 -14.03 15.59 18.12
N THR A 240 -13.60 14.65 17.29
CA THR A 240 -12.51 14.85 16.34
C THR A 240 -13.04 14.62 14.94
N ILE A 241 -12.79 15.59 14.05
CA ILE A 241 -13.11 15.50 12.62
C ILE A 241 -11.80 15.25 11.89
N ALA A 242 -11.73 14.14 11.16
CA ALA A 242 -10.55 13.73 10.42
C ALA A 242 -10.86 13.61 8.93
N ALA A 243 -10.16 14.37 8.11
CA ALA A 243 -10.20 14.27 6.66
C ALA A 243 -8.99 13.45 6.17
N THR A 244 -9.24 12.24 5.66
CA THR A 244 -8.23 11.45 4.98
C THR A 244 -8.16 11.87 3.52
N VAL A 245 -7.12 12.60 3.15
CA VAL A 245 -6.93 13.17 1.81
C VAL A 245 -5.93 12.33 1.04
N GLN A 246 -6.32 11.90 -0.16
CA GLN A 246 -5.41 11.23 -1.10
C GLN A 246 -4.85 12.26 -2.07
N THR A 247 -3.53 12.37 -2.10
CA THR A 247 -2.78 13.23 -3.05
C THR A 247 -1.88 12.37 -3.92
N GLU A 248 -1.33 12.96 -4.99
CA GLU A 248 -0.30 12.29 -5.81
C GLU A 248 0.93 11.90 -4.96
N SER A 249 1.21 12.69 -3.93
CA SER A 249 2.30 12.48 -2.98
C SER A 249 1.99 11.46 -1.87
N GLY A 250 0.77 10.91 -1.83
CA GLY A 250 0.35 9.94 -0.82
C GLY A 250 -0.84 10.43 0.01
N THR A 251 -1.10 9.72 1.10
CA THR A 251 -2.24 9.97 1.99
C THR A 251 -1.78 10.71 3.24
N TYR A 252 -2.55 11.72 3.65
CA TYR A 252 -2.45 12.33 4.97
C TYR A 252 -3.83 12.47 5.62
N VAL A 253 -3.82 12.72 6.93
CA VAL A 253 -5.03 12.95 7.72
C VAL A 253 -4.94 14.35 8.32
N GLU A 254 -5.89 15.20 7.96
CA GLU A 254 -6.07 16.50 8.59
C GLU A 254 -7.10 16.39 9.71
N ILE A 255 -6.78 16.92 10.89
CA ILE A 255 -7.61 16.77 12.07
C ILE A 255 -7.99 18.15 12.60
N VAL A 256 -9.28 18.35 12.88
CA VAL A 256 -9.78 19.53 13.58
C VAL A 256 -10.75 19.11 14.68
N LYS A 257 -10.81 19.89 15.76
CA LYS A 257 -11.82 19.76 16.82
C LYS A 257 -12.83 20.90 16.68
N PRO A 258 -14.14 20.62 16.81
CA PRO A 258 -15.13 21.67 16.85
C PRO A 258 -15.04 22.48 18.15
N ASP A 259 -15.45 23.74 18.07
CA ASP A 259 -15.65 24.59 19.24
C ASP A 259 -16.89 24.17 20.07
N SER A 260 -17.21 24.95 21.09
CA SER A 260 -18.39 24.71 21.95
C SER A 260 -19.72 24.81 21.21
N ASP A 261 -19.76 25.48 20.05
CA ASP A 261 -20.95 25.61 19.21
C ASP A 261 -20.99 24.51 18.12
N GLY A 262 -20.06 23.56 18.18
CA GLY A 262 -19.95 22.47 17.23
C GLY A 262 -19.34 22.86 15.89
N ARG A 263 -18.74 24.04 15.78
CA ARG A 263 -18.20 24.55 14.52
C ARG A 263 -16.72 24.25 14.41
N ALA A 264 -16.32 23.80 13.24
CA ALA A 264 -14.92 23.70 12.85
C ALA A 264 -14.75 24.12 11.40
N SER A 265 -13.52 24.40 10.99
CA SER A 265 -13.21 24.51 9.58
C SER A 265 -11.81 23.99 9.31
N MET A 266 -11.60 23.46 8.10
CA MET A 266 -10.27 23.10 7.60
C MET A 266 -10.19 23.40 6.10
N ARG A 267 -8.98 23.54 5.58
CA ARG A 267 -8.75 23.69 4.13
C ARG A 267 -8.39 22.35 3.52
N LEU A 268 -9.18 21.92 2.54
CA LEU A 268 -8.94 20.67 1.81
C LEU A 268 -8.52 20.97 0.37
N PRO A 269 -7.53 20.27 -0.18
CA PRO A 269 -7.11 20.47 -1.56
C PRO A 269 -8.21 19.99 -2.52
N ASP A 270 -8.08 20.34 -3.80
CA ASP A 270 -8.98 19.90 -4.88
C ASP A 270 -8.82 18.40 -5.20
N ARG A 271 -9.10 17.54 -4.22
CA ARG A 271 -8.91 16.09 -4.29
C ARG A 271 -9.97 15.36 -3.48
N HIS A 272 -10.18 14.10 -3.80
CA HIS A 272 -11.08 13.22 -3.08
C HIS A 272 -10.57 12.99 -1.65
N GLY A 273 -11.38 13.38 -0.67
CA GLY A 273 -11.11 13.16 0.76
C GLY A 273 -12.22 12.36 1.42
N ASN A 274 -11.90 11.37 2.23
CA ASN A 274 -12.89 10.76 3.12
C ASN A 274 -12.95 11.58 4.41
N ILE A 275 -14.11 12.12 4.75
CA ILE A 275 -14.33 12.79 6.03
C ILE A 275 -14.89 11.78 7.01
N SER A 276 -14.26 11.69 8.17
CA SER A 276 -14.66 10.84 9.28
C SER A 276 -14.78 11.66 10.55
N VAL A 277 -15.72 11.27 11.42
CA VAL A 277 -15.96 11.92 12.71
C VAL A 277 -15.89 10.86 13.78
N SER A 278 -15.15 11.13 14.85
CA SER A 278 -14.99 10.23 15.99
C SER A 278 -15.30 10.97 17.29
N HIS A 279 -16.04 10.32 18.18
CA HIS A 279 -16.33 10.81 19.52
C HIS A 279 -16.15 9.67 20.54
N PRO A 280 -15.62 9.90 21.75
CA PRO A 280 -15.41 8.84 22.73
C PRO A 280 -16.69 8.04 23.07
N LYS A 281 -17.82 8.75 23.20
CA LYS A 281 -19.10 8.20 23.67
C LYS A 281 -20.18 8.02 22.59
N TYR A 282 -20.08 8.72 21.47
CA TYR A 282 -21.18 8.84 20.49
C TYR A 282 -20.67 8.44 19.09
N LEU A 283 -21.57 8.13 18.17
CA LEU A 283 -21.24 7.80 16.77
C LEU A 283 -22.00 8.70 15.80
N PRO A 284 -21.37 9.14 14.69
CA PRO A 284 -22.05 9.88 13.64
C PRO A 284 -22.92 8.95 12.77
N ALA A 285 -24.04 9.46 12.27
CA ALA A 285 -24.84 8.77 11.25
C ALA A 285 -24.38 9.08 9.83
N GLU A 286 -23.68 10.20 9.63
CA GLU A 286 -23.29 10.69 8.31
C GLU A 286 -21.87 10.29 7.96
N ARG A 287 -21.65 10.07 6.67
CA ARG A 287 -20.32 9.89 6.08
C ARG A 287 -20.23 10.71 4.81
N TYR A 288 -19.22 11.56 4.72
CA TYR A 288 -19.01 12.39 3.55
C TYR A 288 -17.75 11.99 2.80
N VAL A 289 -17.87 11.91 1.49
CA VAL A 289 -16.73 11.98 0.58
C VAL A 289 -16.68 13.41 0.07
N TYR A 290 -15.63 14.12 0.43
CA TYR A 290 -15.42 15.47 -0.07
C TYR A 290 -14.99 15.42 -1.53
N HIS A 291 -15.65 16.26 -2.32
CA HIS A 291 -15.32 16.57 -3.70
C HIS A 291 -15.33 18.10 -3.82
N LYS A 292 -14.51 18.66 -4.71
CA LYS A 292 -14.54 20.11 -4.96
C LYS A 292 -15.95 20.56 -5.35
N GLY A 293 -16.38 21.66 -4.75
CA GLY A 293 -17.70 22.22 -4.96
C GLY A 293 -18.86 21.48 -4.29
N ALA A 294 -18.61 20.43 -3.49
CA ALA A 294 -19.64 19.67 -2.76
C ALA A 294 -20.36 20.44 -1.62
N GLY A 295 -20.22 21.77 -1.58
CA GLY A 295 -20.72 22.63 -0.51
C GLY A 295 -19.66 22.91 0.55
N GLN A 296 -19.65 24.15 1.05
CA GLN A 296 -18.68 24.62 2.04
C GLN A 296 -19.06 24.25 3.48
N SER A 297 -20.15 23.52 3.70
CA SER A 297 -20.65 23.20 5.05
C SER A 297 -21.16 21.76 5.13
N LEU A 298 -20.53 20.95 5.97
CA LEU A 298 -20.89 19.56 6.23
C LEU A 298 -21.43 19.42 7.65
N LYS A 299 -22.61 18.81 7.80
CA LYS A 299 -23.25 18.61 9.09
C LYS A 299 -23.17 17.15 9.53
N PHE A 300 -22.80 16.94 10.79
CA PHE A 300 -22.77 15.63 11.45
C PHE A 300 -23.64 15.66 12.69
N THR A 301 -24.40 14.59 12.90
CA THR A 301 -25.21 14.39 14.09
C THR A 301 -24.72 13.15 14.84
N LEU A 302 -24.34 13.36 16.10
CA LEU A 302 -23.83 12.35 17.00
C LEU A 302 -24.99 11.72 17.78
N HIS A 303 -25.04 10.39 17.75
CA HIS A 303 -26.03 9.57 18.43
C HIS A 303 -25.37 8.66 19.47
N GLU A 304 -26.15 8.24 20.46
CA GLU A 304 -25.75 7.15 21.35
C GLU A 304 -25.43 5.88 20.57
N LYS A 305 -24.56 5.05 21.14
CA LYS A 305 -24.18 3.77 20.54
C LYS A 305 -25.23 2.72 20.87
N GLY A 306 -25.58 1.88 19.91
CA GLY A 306 -26.22 0.59 20.15
C GLY A 306 -25.36 -0.53 19.58
N LYS A 307 -25.55 -1.75 20.07
CA LYS A 307 -24.87 -2.93 19.55
C LYS A 307 -25.77 -3.67 18.59
N VAL A 308 -25.21 -4.17 17.50
CA VAL A 308 -25.93 -5.04 16.55
C VAL A 308 -25.17 -6.34 16.42
N ARG A 309 -25.87 -7.47 16.61
CA ARG A 309 -25.33 -8.82 16.50
C ARG A 309 -26.15 -9.65 15.52
N GLY A 310 -25.49 -10.58 14.84
CA GLY A 310 -26.17 -11.56 14.01
C GLY A 310 -25.19 -12.62 13.53
N LYS A 311 -25.69 -13.44 12.60
CA LYS A 311 -24.91 -14.50 11.98
C LYS A 311 -25.04 -14.44 10.46
N VAL A 312 -23.98 -14.82 9.78
CA VAL A 312 -23.93 -15.02 8.34
C VAL A 312 -23.76 -16.51 8.10
N LEU A 313 -24.74 -17.09 7.42
CA LEU A 313 -24.81 -18.51 7.11
C LEU A 313 -24.66 -18.72 5.61
N ARG A 314 -23.97 -19.78 5.22
CA ARG A 314 -23.98 -20.24 3.83
C ARG A 314 -25.36 -20.73 3.42
N GLU A 315 -25.77 -20.40 2.21
CA GLU A 315 -27.05 -20.82 1.64
C GLU A 315 -27.20 -22.35 1.56
N ASP A 316 -26.13 -23.04 1.15
CA ASP A 316 -26.11 -24.47 0.87
C ASP A 316 -26.02 -25.36 2.12
N THR A 317 -25.10 -25.02 3.02
CA THR A 317 -24.76 -25.85 4.19
C THR A 317 -25.40 -25.35 5.47
N ARG A 318 -25.88 -24.10 5.50
CA ARG A 318 -26.28 -23.38 6.72
C ARG A 318 -25.18 -23.31 7.79
N ALA A 319 -23.92 -23.60 7.42
CA ALA A 319 -22.77 -23.38 8.27
C ALA A 319 -22.39 -21.90 8.30
N GLY A 320 -21.62 -21.49 9.31
CA GLY A 320 -21.06 -20.14 9.38
C GLY A 320 -20.20 -19.80 8.16
N GLN A 321 -20.29 -18.56 7.69
CA GLN A 321 -19.48 -18.06 6.57
C GLN A 321 -18.58 -16.92 7.02
N SER A 322 -17.27 -17.12 6.95
CA SER A 322 -16.25 -16.10 7.19
C SER A 322 -15.77 -15.44 5.88
N GLY A 323 -14.87 -14.46 5.96
CA GLY A 323 -14.23 -13.82 4.80
C GLY A 323 -15.09 -12.77 4.07
N LEU A 324 -16.34 -12.59 4.49
CA LEU A 324 -17.20 -11.49 4.06
C LEU A 324 -17.23 -10.37 5.11
N TYR A 325 -17.91 -9.28 4.78
CA TYR A 325 -18.18 -8.17 5.71
C TYR A 325 -19.67 -7.86 5.73
N VAL A 326 -20.20 -7.59 6.93
CA VAL A 326 -21.53 -7.03 7.12
C VAL A 326 -21.44 -5.51 7.04
N GLN A 327 -22.30 -4.90 6.26
CA GLN A 327 -22.47 -3.46 6.15
C GLN A 327 -23.69 -2.99 6.93
N PHE A 328 -23.49 -1.88 7.61
CA PHE A 328 -24.52 -1.11 8.30
C PHE A 328 -24.67 0.20 7.53
N ALA A 329 -25.88 0.49 7.07
CA ALA A 329 -26.15 1.65 6.24
C ALA A 329 -27.34 2.47 6.74
N PHE A 330 -27.21 3.78 6.64
CA PHE A 330 -28.27 4.76 6.91
C PHE A 330 -28.35 5.72 5.73
N ASP A 331 -29.56 6.01 5.26
CA ASP A 331 -29.80 6.84 4.06
C ASP A 331 -28.90 6.49 2.86
N ASN A 332 -28.82 5.18 2.54
CA ASN A 332 -27.95 4.61 1.49
C ASN A 332 -26.43 4.77 1.68
N ASN A 333 -25.97 5.38 2.78
CA ASN A 333 -24.57 5.53 3.12
C ASN A 333 -24.10 4.42 4.07
N VAL A 334 -22.94 3.82 3.82
CA VAL A 334 -22.34 2.82 4.73
C VAL A 334 -21.69 3.53 5.91
N ILE A 335 -22.28 3.37 7.10
CA ILE A 335 -21.88 4.03 8.34
C ILE A 335 -20.94 3.18 9.18
N ALA A 336 -21.06 1.85 9.10
CA ALA A 336 -20.15 0.91 9.76
C ALA A 336 -20.01 -0.40 8.96
N GLN A 337 -18.98 -1.16 9.28
CA GLN A 337 -18.77 -2.52 8.77
C GLN A 337 -18.30 -3.43 9.90
N ALA A 338 -18.68 -4.71 9.88
CA ALA A 338 -18.17 -5.74 10.77
C ALA A 338 -17.51 -6.86 9.95
N SER A 339 -16.37 -7.34 10.43
CA SER A 339 -15.83 -8.63 10.01
C SER A 339 -16.68 -9.77 10.57
N ILE A 340 -16.65 -10.91 9.88
CA ILE A 340 -17.35 -12.11 10.31
C ILE A 340 -16.31 -13.13 10.76
N ASP A 341 -16.54 -13.73 11.94
CA ASP A 341 -15.66 -14.77 12.49
C ASP A 341 -15.79 -16.11 11.72
N LEU A 342 -15.04 -17.13 12.14
CA LEU A 342 -15.03 -18.45 11.50
C LEU A 342 -16.37 -19.19 11.64
N GLU A 343 -17.11 -18.91 12.70
CA GLU A 343 -18.43 -19.47 12.99
C GLU A 343 -19.57 -18.69 12.31
N GLY A 344 -19.27 -17.60 11.60
CA GLY A 344 -20.22 -16.77 10.90
C GLY A 344 -20.82 -15.64 11.73
N ASN A 345 -20.39 -15.43 12.99
CA ASN A 345 -20.96 -14.36 13.82
C ASN A 345 -20.31 -13.01 13.50
N TYR A 346 -21.08 -11.95 13.72
CA TYR A 346 -20.60 -10.59 13.63
C TYR A 346 -21.19 -9.73 14.76
N GLU A 347 -20.44 -8.71 15.16
CA GLU A 347 -20.86 -7.67 16.10
C GLU A 347 -20.36 -6.31 15.59
N ALA A 348 -21.18 -5.28 15.70
CA ALA A 348 -20.78 -3.89 15.52
C ALA A 348 -21.46 -2.97 16.52
N GLU A 349 -20.78 -1.90 16.90
CA GLU A 349 -21.43 -0.73 17.46
C GLU A 349 -21.83 0.23 16.34
N VAL A 350 -23.07 0.70 16.36
CA VAL A 350 -23.63 1.62 15.38
C VAL A 350 -24.45 2.71 16.08
N PRO A 351 -24.70 3.86 15.43
CA PRO A 351 -25.63 4.87 15.94
C PRO A 351 -27.00 4.28 16.29
N ALA A 352 -27.60 4.72 17.40
CA ALA A 352 -28.93 4.35 17.86
C ALA A 352 -30.03 5.00 17.01
N ILE A 353 -30.13 4.54 15.76
CA ILE A 353 -31.07 4.97 14.73
C ILE A 353 -31.57 3.74 13.94
N PRO A 354 -32.57 3.88 13.06
CA PRO A 354 -32.88 2.84 12.09
C PRO A 354 -31.70 2.59 11.15
N VAL A 355 -31.22 1.34 11.07
CA VAL A 355 -30.07 0.96 10.25
C VAL A 355 -30.44 -0.19 9.32
N SER A 356 -30.02 -0.12 8.07
CA SER A 356 -30.08 -1.22 7.12
C SER A 356 -28.83 -2.10 7.28
N VAL A 357 -29.02 -3.36 7.61
CA VAL A 357 -27.96 -4.35 7.83
C VAL A 357 -27.99 -5.37 6.69
N GLY A 358 -26.85 -5.60 6.04
CA GLY A 358 -26.75 -6.60 4.98
C GLY A 358 -25.31 -6.89 4.58
N LEU A 359 -25.11 -7.85 3.68
CA LEU A 359 -23.78 -8.19 3.18
C LEU A 359 -23.29 -7.15 2.16
N ASN A 360 -21.98 -6.89 2.12
CA ASN A 360 -21.34 -5.98 1.14
C ASN A 360 -21.33 -6.57 -0.28
N SER A 361 -22.50 -6.77 -0.88
CA SER A 361 -22.63 -7.21 -2.25
C SER A 361 -23.87 -6.63 -2.93
N ARG A 362 -23.67 -6.14 -4.15
CA ARG A 362 -24.76 -5.59 -4.98
C ARG A 362 -25.85 -6.62 -5.30
N ARG A 363 -25.51 -7.90 -5.38
CA ARG A 363 -26.46 -8.99 -5.64
C ARG A 363 -27.24 -9.40 -4.37
N LEU A 364 -26.67 -9.15 -3.19
CA LEU A 364 -27.28 -9.45 -1.87
C LEU A 364 -28.02 -8.27 -1.24
N ASN A 365 -28.25 -7.19 -2.01
CA ASN A 365 -29.13 -6.11 -1.57
C ASN A 365 -30.56 -6.58 -1.24
N ASN A 366 -30.96 -7.75 -1.73
CA ASN A 366 -32.25 -8.37 -1.42
C ASN A 366 -32.32 -8.95 0.00
N SER A 367 -31.20 -9.06 0.71
CA SER A 367 -31.12 -9.62 2.08
C SER A 367 -30.84 -8.54 3.12
N ARG A 368 -31.20 -7.28 2.84
CA ARG A 368 -31.06 -6.18 3.80
C ARG A 368 -32.20 -6.20 4.80
N HIS A 369 -31.87 -6.19 6.08
CA HIS A 369 -32.83 -6.02 7.16
C HIS A 369 -32.77 -4.58 7.65
N LEU A 370 -33.90 -3.88 7.66
CA LEU A 370 -34.03 -2.64 8.40
C LEU A 370 -34.29 -2.99 9.86
N VAL A 371 -33.39 -2.57 10.76
CA VAL A 371 -33.51 -2.80 12.20
C VAL A 371 -33.49 -1.47 12.94
N GLU A 372 -34.29 -1.36 13.99
CA GLU A 372 -34.27 -0.21 14.89
C GLU A 372 -33.21 -0.45 15.97
N VAL A 373 -32.14 0.35 15.94
CA VAL A 373 -31.07 0.24 16.95
C VAL A 373 -31.36 1.21 18.08
N LYS A 374 -31.38 0.70 19.31
CA LYS A 374 -31.60 1.48 20.53
C LYS A 374 -30.30 1.77 21.27
N ALA A 375 -30.27 2.90 21.96
CA ALA A 375 -29.13 3.34 22.74
C ALA A 375 -28.81 2.35 23.85
N ASN A 376 -27.53 1.95 23.95
CA ASN A 376 -26.99 1.06 24.98
C ASN A 376 -27.64 -0.34 25.02
N GLU A 377 -28.41 -0.72 24.01
CA GLU A 377 -29.04 -2.04 23.87
C GLU A 377 -28.36 -2.89 22.79
N THR A 378 -28.57 -4.21 22.84
CA THR A 378 -28.15 -5.13 21.76
C THR A 378 -29.35 -5.51 20.89
N THR A 379 -29.27 -5.17 19.61
CA THR A 379 -30.25 -5.55 18.59
C THR A 379 -29.77 -6.80 17.87
N PHE A 380 -30.61 -7.84 17.82
CA PHE A 380 -30.32 -9.07 17.08
C PHE A 380 -30.94 -9.00 15.69
N VAL A 381 -30.12 -9.23 14.66
CA VAL A 381 -30.55 -9.28 13.26
C VAL A 381 -30.84 -10.73 12.89
N PRO A 382 -31.91 -11.01 12.11
CA PRO A 382 -32.09 -12.32 11.50
C PRO A 382 -30.84 -12.78 10.74
N ASP A 383 -30.63 -14.09 10.66
CA ASP A 383 -29.48 -14.66 9.97
C ASP A 383 -29.40 -14.14 8.52
N LEU A 384 -28.25 -13.56 8.17
CA LEU A 384 -27.94 -13.18 6.81
C LEU A 384 -27.50 -14.42 6.05
N ILE A 385 -28.06 -14.62 4.86
CA ILE A 385 -27.71 -15.77 4.02
C ILE A 385 -26.71 -15.31 2.96
N ALA A 386 -25.48 -15.81 3.08
CA ALA A 386 -24.46 -15.67 2.06
C ALA A 386 -24.65 -16.73 0.98
N PRO A 387 -24.51 -16.38 -0.31
CA PRO A 387 -24.60 -17.33 -1.39
C PRO A 387 -23.50 -18.37 -1.23
N ALA A 388 -23.77 -19.61 -1.64
CA ALA A 388 -22.75 -20.64 -1.66
C ALA A 388 -21.57 -20.18 -2.55
N PRO A 389 -20.30 -20.42 -2.12
CA PRO A 389 -19.14 -20.19 -2.97
C PRO A 389 -19.37 -20.85 -4.32
N ARG A 390 -19.14 -20.10 -5.38
CA ARG A 390 -19.33 -20.65 -6.71
C ARG A 390 -18.09 -21.40 -7.09
N GLU A 391 -18.30 -22.66 -7.37
CA GLU A 391 -17.30 -23.49 -7.99
C GLU A 391 -17.40 -23.32 -9.50
N PHE A 392 -16.26 -23.00 -10.08
CA PHE A 392 -16.09 -22.80 -11.49
C PHE A 392 -15.14 -23.87 -12.02
N ILE A 393 -15.59 -24.66 -12.99
CA ILE A 393 -14.77 -25.71 -13.62
C ILE A 393 -14.48 -25.30 -15.05
N GLY A 394 -13.21 -25.14 -15.40
CA GLY A 394 -12.82 -24.84 -16.77
C GLY A 394 -11.98 -25.95 -17.38
N THR A 395 -11.96 -26.00 -18.71
CA THR A 395 -11.02 -26.81 -19.48
C THR A 395 -10.20 -25.87 -20.36
N VAL A 396 -8.88 -26.05 -20.37
CA VAL A 396 -7.97 -25.38 -21.30
C VAL A 396 -7.45 -26.41 -22.30
N ARG A 397 -7.49 -26.05 -23.58
CA ARG A 397 -7.02 -26.87 -24.70
C ARG A 397 -5.83 -26.25 -25.39
N MET A 398 -5.02 -27.10 -25.99
CA MET A 398 -3.97 -26.73 -26.93
C MET A 398 -4.60 -26.30 -28.28
N PRO A 399 -3.87 -25.57 -29.15
CA PRO A 399 -4.42 -25.12 -30.44
C PRO A 399 -4.95 -26.24 -31.35
N ASN A 400 -4.52 -27.49 -31.16
CA ASN A 400 -4.98 -28.66 -31.89
C ASN A 400 -6.25 -29.31 -31.28
N GLY A 401 -6.78 -28.77 -30.20
CA GLY A 401 -7.97 -29.28 -29.49
C GLY A 401 -7.69 -30.26 -28.35
N ASP A 402 -6.45 -30.73 -28.20
CA ASP A 402 -6.06 -31.63 -27.11
C ASP A 402 -6.12 -30.91 -25.75
N PRO A 403 -6.33 -31.64 -24.64
CA PRO A 403 -6.12 -31.12 -23.29
C PRO A 403 -4.77 -30.42 -23.11
N ALA A 404 -4.73 -29.28 -22.42
CA ALA A 404 -3.51 -28.55 -22.11
C ALA A 404 -3.14 -28.68 -20.61
N PRO A 405 -2.37 -29.71 -20.22
CA PRO A 405 -1.93 -29.88 -18.84
C PRO A 405 -0.84 -28.87 -18.46
N GLY A 406 -0.76 -28.52 -17.17
CA GLY A 406 0.28 -27.64 -16.65
C GLY A 406 0.15 -26.16 -17.06
N VAL A 407 -1.00 -25.76 -17.60
CA VAL A 407 -1.31 -24.37 -17.93
C VAL A 407 -1.63 -23.61 -16.67
N ILE A 408 -1.04 -22.42 -16.51
CA ILE A 408 -1.31 -21.54 -15.38
C ILE A 408 -2.52 -20.68 -15.72
N VAL A 409 -3.54 -20.72 -14.88
CA VAL A 409 -4.75 -19.90 -14.97
C VAL A 409 -4.73 -18.89 -13.83
N ILE A 410 -4.51 -17.63 -14.18
CA ILE A 410 -4.57 -16.51 -13.25
C ILE A 410 -5.97 -15.91 -13.26
N TYR A 411 -6.57 -15.69 -12.10
CA TYR A 411 -7.91 -15.14 -11.97
C TYR A 411 -8.02 -14.13 -10.81
N GLY A 412 -9.18 -13.48 -10.69
CA GLY A 412 -9.45 -12.52 -9.62
C GLY A 412 -8.54 -11.29 -9.66
N LEU A 413 -8.16 -10.87 -10.88
CA LEU A 413 -7.26 -9.74 -11.18
C LEU A 413 -5.82 -9.95 -10.71
N GLY A 414 -5.23 -11.10 -11.04
CA GLY A 414 -3.84 -11.38 -10.71
C GLY A 414 -3.61 -11.83 -9.26
N ARG A 415 -4.67 -12.14 -8.52
CA ARG A 415 -4.56 -12.46 -7.09
C ARG A 415 -4.37 -13.94 -6.83
N ASN A 416 -4.94 -14.77 -7.69
CA ASN A 416 -4.95 -16.22 -7.52
C ASN A 416 -4.46 -16.88 -8.80
N ALA A 417 -3.81 -18.03 -8.66
CA ALA A 417 -3.38 -18.87 -9.76
C ALA A 417 -3.72 -20.33 -9.46
N VAL A 418 -4.13 -21.07 -10.49
CA VAL A 418 -4.29 -22.54 -10.45
C VAL A 418 -3.61 -23.13 -11.68
N VAL A 419 -3.22 -24.41 -11.59
CA VAL A 419 -2.59 -25.14 -12.69
C VAL A 419 -3.58 -26.19 -13.20
N THR A 420 -3.68 -26.32 -14.52
CA THR A 420 -4.53 -27.34 -15.14
C THR A 420 -3.98 -28.75 -14.94
N ASP A 421 -4.88 -29.71 -14.71
CA ASP A 421 -4.54 -31.12 -14.53
C ASP A 421 -4.20 -31.84 -15.86
N GLY A 422 -3.99 -33.16 -15.81
CA GLY A 422 -3.69 -33.99 -16.99
C GLY A 422 -4.74 -33.94 -18.11
N GLN A 423 -5.98 -33.55 -17.79
CA GLN A 423 -7.09 -33.37 -18.73
C GLN A 423 -7.32 -31.90 -19.11
N GLY A 424 -6.36 -31.02 -18.77
CA GLY A 424 -6.47 -29.59 -19.02
C GLY A 424 -7.54 -28.93 -18.16
N GLN A 425 -8.07 -29.61 -17.15
CA GLN A 425 -9.14 -29.09 -16.31
C GLN A 425 -8.56 -28.27 -15.17
N PHE A 426 -9.28 -27.22 -14.78
CA PHE A 426 -8.98 -26.45 -13.59
C PHE A 426 -10.27 -26.17 -12.83
N ARG A 427 -10.13 -25.98 -11.52
CA ARG A 427 -11.24 -25.72 -10.61
C ARG A 427 -10.90 -24.50 -9.78
N VAL A 428 -11.83 -23.56 -9.75
CA VAL A 428 -11.70 -22.32 -9.00
C VAL A 428 -12.92 -22.21 -8.10
N THR A 429 -12.67 -22.07 -6.81
CA THR A 429 -13.70 -21.63 -5.88
C THR A 429 -13.51 -20.14 -5.70
N ASP A 430 -14.48 -19.35 -6.16
CA ASP A 430 -14.51 -17.93 -5.87
C ASP A 430 -15.47 -17.70 -4.70
N ASP A 431 -14.87 -17.44 -3.54
CA ASP A 431 -15.56 -17.00 -2.34
C ASP A 431 -15.98 -15.53 -2.44
N ARG A 432 -15.39 -14.79 -3.37
CA ARG A 432 -15.78 -13.43 -3.67
C ARG A 432 -16.91 -13.48 -4.67
N GLU A 433 -18.01 -12.87 -4.28
CA GLU A 433 -19.14 -12.68 -5.17
C GLU A 433 -18.78 -11.65 -6.25
N ILE A 434 -18.05 -12.08 -7.28
CA ILE A 434 -17.81 -11.24 -8.44
C ILE A 434 -19.14 -11.20 -9.21
N SER A 435 -20.00 -10.25 -8.82
CA SER A 435 -21.23 -9.88 -9.54
C SER A 435 -21.01 -9.61 -11.03
N ARG A 436 -19.75 -9.48 -11.45
CA ARG A 436 -19.30 -9.24 -12.82
C ARG A 436 -18.71 -10.49 -13.49
N GLY A 437 -18.73 -11.67 -12.87
CA GLY A 437 -18.11 -12.88 -13.41
C GLY A 437 -16.60 -12.97 -13.20
N ILE A 438 -15.97 -14.07 -13.61
CA ILE A 438 -14.53 -14.31 -13.41
C ILE A 438 -13.77 -13.83 -14.64
N TYR A 439 -12.86 -12.88 -14.44
CA TYR A 439 -11.83 -12.56 -15.45
C TYR A 439 -10.61 -13.41 -15.19
N ALA A 440 -10.19 -14.16 -16.20
CA ALA A 440 -9.02 -15.02 -16.10
C ALA A 440 -8.15 -14.94 -17.36
N MET A 441 -6.87 -15.25 -17.16
CA MET A 441 -5.88 -15.44 -18.21
C MET A 441 -5.23 -16.80 -18.01
N ALA A 442 -5.27 -17.63 -19.04
CA ALA A 442 -4.55 -18.89 -19.09
C ALA A 442 -3.34 -18.75 -20.01
N PHE A 443 -2.17 -19.23 -19.58
CA PHE A 443 -0.99 -19.27 -20.42
C PHE A 443 -0.15 -20.52 -20.16
N HIS A 444 0.46 -21.02 -21.23
CA HIS A 444 1.37 -22.15 -21.13
C HIS A 444 2.73 -21.65 -20.61
N PRO A 445 3.32 -22.27 -19.56
CA PRO A 445 4.54 -21.73 -18.97
C PRO A 445 5.75 -21.79 -19.91
N GLN A 446 5.83 -22.81 -20.77
CA GLN A 446 6.98 -23.04 -21.65
C GLN A 446 6.73 -22.75 -23.13
N LYS A 447 5.51 -22.41 -23.53
CA LYS A 447 5.16 -22.14 -24.94
C LYS A 447 4.56 -20.74 -25.03
N ARG A 448 4.79 -20.07 -26.15
CA ARG A 448 4.24 -18.74 -26.50
C ARG A 448 2.75 -18.83 -26.86
N LEU A 449 1.97 -19.34 -25.91
CA LEU A 449 0.55 -19.63 -26.01
C LEU A 449 -0.20 -19.07 -24.80
N SER A 450 -1.28 -18.33 -25.04
CA SER A 450 -2.16 -17.81 -24.02
C SER A 450 -3.57 -17.54 -24.55
N VAL A 451 -4.50 -17.38 -23.61
CA VAL A 451 -5.88 -16.97 -23.88
C VAL A 451 -6.41 -16.25 -22.65
N SER A 452 -7.16 -15.19 -22.89
CA SER A 452 -7.89 -14.49 -21.85
C SER A 452 -9.38 -14.71 -22.05
N PHE A 453 -10.11 -14.86 -20.97
CA PHE A 453 -11.53 -15.16 -21.04
C PHE A 453 -12.29 -14.56 -19.86
N HIS A 454 -13.59 -14.44 -20.06
CA HIS A 454 -14.55 -13.97 -19.07
C HIS A 454 -15.59 -15.05 -18.86
N ALA A 455 -15.71 -15.52 -17.62
CA ALA A 455 -16.85 -16.33 -17.19
C ALA A 455 -17.94 -15.35 -16.78
N GLY A 456 -19.05 -15.29 -17.53
CA GLY A 456 -20.25 -14.60 -17.09
C GLY A 456 -20.67 -15.06 -15.69
N PRO A 457 -21.39 -14.24 -14.92
CA PRO A 457 -21.75 -14.63 -13.57
C PRO A 457 -22.62 -15.91 -13.55
N ASP A 458 -23.30 -16.27 -14.64
CA ASP A 458 -24.13 -17.47 -14.68
C ASP A 458 -23.42 -18.66 -15.37
N ALA A 459 -22.13 -18.51 -15.70
CA ALA A 459 -21.32 -19.57 -16.30
C ALA A 459 -20.82 -20.55 -15.22
N ASN A 460 -21.16 -21.83 -15.38
CA ASN A 460 -20.66 -22.92 -14.52
C ASN A 460 -19.44 -23.63 -15.13
N ALA A 461 -19.20 -23.43 -16.43
CA ALA A 461 -18.06 -23.99 -17.14
C ALA A 461 -17.54 -23.06 -18.24
N ILE A 462 -16.25 -23.18 -18.55
CA ILE A 462 -15.60 -22.55 -19.71
C ILE A 462 -14.74 -23.59 -20.40
N ASP A 463 -14.81 -23.60 -21.73
CA ASP A 463 -13.84 -24.27 -22.58
C ASP A 463 -13.05 -23.19 -23.32
N SER A 464 -11.74 -23.13 -23.05
CA SER A 464 -10.84 -22.13 -23.63
C SER A 464 -9.75 -22.84 -24.40
N THR A 465 -9.46 -22.37 -25.62
CA THR A 465 -8.34 -22.87 -26.41
C THR A 465 -7.21 -21.86 -26.38
N LEU A 466 -6.00 -22.31 -26.04
CA LEU A 466 -4.80 -21.49 -26.11
C LEU A 466 -4.55 -21.06 -27.56
N SER A 467 -4.16 -19.80 -27.73
CA SER A 467 -3.80 -19.22 -29.02
C SER A 467 -2.33 -18.79 -29.00
N PRO A 468 -1.64 -18.71 -30.16
CA PRO A 468 -0.35 -18.05 -30.25
C PRO A 468 -0.40 -16.64 -29.68
N ASP A 469 0.55 -16.32 -28.81
CA ASP A 469 0.65 -14.99 -28.23
C ASP A 469 0.85 -13.91 -29.31
N GLY A 470 0.16 -12.79 -29.15
CA GLY A 470 0.37 -11.57 -29.89
C GLY A 470 1.45 -10.67 -29.29
N SER A 471 1.75 -9.61 -30.04
CA SER A 471 2.62 -8.53 -29.59
C SER A 471 2.13 -7.19 -30.12
N ILE A 472 2.29 -6.14 -29.32
CA ILE A 472 2.11 -4.75 -29.74
C ILE A 472 3.48 -4.11 -29.85
N ILE A 473 3.77 -3.51 -31.00
CA ILE A 473 4.99 -2.72 -31.23
C ILE A 473 4.53 -1.34 -31.67
N GLY A 474 5.03 -0.31 -31.01
CA GLY A 474 4.73 1.06 -31.37
C GLY A 474 5.95 1.97 -31.28
N LEU A 475 5.72 3.25 -31.52
CA LEU A 475 6.74 4.30 -31.54
C LEU A 475 6.20 5.49 -30.74
N VAL A 476 7.02 6.05 -29.86
CA VAL A 476 6.76 7.32 -29.18
C VAL A 476 7.62 8.39 -29.87
N VAL A 477 6.98 9.47 -30.32
CA VAL A 477 7.62 10.60 -30.99
C VAL A 477 7.15 11.93 -30.41
N ASP A 478 7.93 12.98 -30.58
CA ASP A 478 7.46 14.35 -30.35
C ASP A 478 6.55 14.83 -31.51
N GLU A 479 6.07 16.07 -31.41
CA GLU A 479 5.22 16.69 -32.44
C GLU A 479 5.90 16.86 -33.82
N ASN A 480 7.23 16.82 -33.87
CA ASN A 480 8.01 16.88 -35.10
C ASN A 480 8.30 15.49 -35.67
N GLY A 481 7.81 14.42 -35.02
CA GLY A 481 8.07 13.04 -35.41
C GLY A 481 9.42 12.50 -34.96
N LYS A 482 10.17 13.24 -34.13
CA LYS A 482 11.45 12.77 -33.57
C LYS A 482 11.18 11.72 -32.50
N PRO A 483 11.85 10.55 -32.53
CA PRO A 483 11.66 9.53 -31.51
C PRO A 483 12.02 10.02 -30.10
N LEU A 484 11.22 9.63 -29.12
CA LEU A 484 11.43 9.94 -27.70
C LEU A 484 11.79 8.68 -26.93
N PRO A 485 13.03 8.56 -26.43
CA PRO A 485 13.46 7.43 -25.63
C PRO A 485 13.02 7.56 -24.18
N ASP A 486 13.02 6.43 -23.47
CA ASP A 486 12.79 6.34 -22.03
C ASP A 486 11.42 6.88 -21.56
N ILE A 487 10.42 6.85 -22.45
CA ILE A 487 9.06 7.25 -22.13
C ILE A 487 8.29 6.03 -21.60
N PRO A 488 7.72 6.09 -20.39
CA PRO A 488 6.90 5.00 -19.87
C PRO A 488 5.61 4.84 -20.70
N VAL A 489 5.39 3.63 -21.21
CA VAL A 489 4.21 3.22 -21.96
C VAL A 489 3.48 2.15 -21.14
N ASN A 490 2.20 2.38 -20.89
CA ASN A 490 1.32 1.48 -20.17
C ASN A 490 0.44 0.72 -21.16
N LEU A 491 0.34 -0.61 -21.00
CA LEU A 491 -0.61 -1.45 -21.70
C LEU A 491 -1.88 -1.59 -20.86
N LYS A 492 -2.97 -0.96 -21.30
CA LYS A 492 -4.30 -1.24 -20.78
C LYS A 492 -4.89 -2.48 -21.44
N GLY A 493 -5.51 -3.32 -20.64
CA GLY A 493 -6.42 -4.36 -21.09
C GLY A 493 -7.85 -3.97 -20.75
N ARG A 494 -8.72 -4.01 -21.74
CA ARG A 494 -10.17 -3.92 -21.56
C ARG A 494 -10.77 -5.31 -21.70
N PHE A 495 -11.29 -5.80 -20.59
CA PHE A 495 -12.06 -7.04 -20.57
C PHE A 495 -13.52 -6.70 -20.88
N ARG A 496 -14.07 -7.28 -21.95
CA ARG A 496 -15.50 -7.14 -22.27
C ARG A 496 -16.28 -8.14 -21.44
N GLY A 497 -17.03 -7.65 -20.46
CA GLY A 497 -17.99 -8.46 -19.74
C GLY A 497 -19.33 -8.53 -20.48
N GLU A 498 -20.14 -9.51 -20.10
CA GLU A 498 -21.55 -9.56 -20.49
C GLU A 498 -22.28 -8.26 -20.06
N ARG A 499 -23.23 -7.80 -20.89
CA ARG A 499 -24.03 -6.58 -20.68
C ARG A 499 -23.28 -5.24 -20.79
N GLY A 500 -22.16 -5.20 -21.50
CA GLY A 500 -21.45 -3.95 -21.81
C GLY A 500 -20.66 -3.33 -20.65
N LEU A 501 -20.59 -4.03 -19.51
CA LEU A 501 -19.65 -3.69 -18.44
C LEU A 501 -18.24 -4.06 -18.91
N SER A 502 -17.36 -3.07 -19.03
CA SER A 502 -15.96 -3.31 -19.32
C SER A 502 -15.08 -2.96 -18.13
N MET A 503 -14.09 -3.79 -17.86
CA MET A 503 -13.05 -3.46 -16.89
C MET A 503 -11.80 -3.06 -17.65
N ILE A 504 -11.30 -1.85 -17.39
CA ILE A 504 -10.01 -1.40 -17.90
C ILE A 504 -9.03 -1.42 -16.74
N THR A 505 -7.95 -2.17 -16.89
CA THR A 505 -6.80 -2.13 -15.98
C THR A 505 -5.53 -2.04 -16.81
N THR A 506 -4.43 -1.67 -16.19
CA THR A 506 -3.12 -1.87 -16.84
C THR A 506 -2.64 -3.26 -16.53
N LEU A 507 -2.12 -3.90 -17.56
CA LEU A 507 -1.58 -5.24 -17.53
C LEU A 507 -0.05 -5.20 -17.47
N GLN A 508 0.56 -4.28 -18.21
CA GLN A 508 2.02 -4.15 -18.31
C GLN A 508 2.44 -2.69 -18.46
N THR A 509 3.67 -2.39 -18.06
CA THR A 509 4.35 -1.12 -18.32
C THR A 509 5.71 -1.45 -18.93
N THR A 510 6.14 -0.69 -19.93
CA THR A 510 7.48 -0.74 -20.56
C THR A 510 7.97 0.69 -20.76
N ARG A 511 9.25 0.87 -21.10
CA ARG A 511 9.78 2.16 -21.58
C ARG A 511 10.08 2.11 -23.07
N SER A 512 10.00 3.25 -23.75
CA SER A 512 10.47 3.37 -25.13
C SER A 512 12.00 3.28 -25.18
N ARG A 513 12.51 2.64 -26.22
CA ARG A 513 13.94 2.46 -26.49
C ARG A 513 14.57 3.74 -27.04
N MET A 514 15.89 3.72 -27.25
CA MET A 514 16.64 4.85 -27.84
C MET A 514 16.06 5.36 -29.17
N ASP A 515 15.45 4.48 -29.95
CA ASP A 515 14.78 4.79 -31.22
C ASP A 515 13.29 5.14 -31.06
N GLY A 516 12.83 5.40 -29.83
CA GLY A 516 11.44 5.66 -29.45
C GLY A 516 10.52 4.45 -29.53
N THR A 517 11.00 3.27 -29.92
CA THR A 517 10.14 2.10 -30.08
C THR A 517 9.80 1.46 -28.73
N TYR A 518 8.60 0.91 -28.60
CA TYR A 518 8.21 0.10 -27.44
C TYR A 518 7.59 -1.20 -27.91
N ARG A 519 7.63 -2.21 -27.04
CA ARG A 519 7.10 -3.55 -27.34
C ARG A 519 6.45 -4.19 -26.13
N PHE A 520 5.23 -4.67 -26.31
CA PHE A 520 4.55 -5.60 -25.42
C PHE A 520 4.47 -6.98 -26.10
N VAL A 521 4.73 -8.04 -25.35
CA VAL A 521 4.72 -9.43 -25.82
C VAL A 521 3.90 -10.31 -24.87
N GLY A 522 3.60 -11.53 -25.30
CA GLY A 522 2.85 -12.48 -24.49
C GLY A 522 1.38 -12.07 -24.32
N LEU A 523 0.80 -11.44 -25.33
CA LEU A 523 -0.57 -10.94 -25.28
C LEU A 523 -1.52 -12.02 -25.79
N GLY A 524 -2.46 -12.47 -24.95
CA GLY A 524 -3.41 -13.50 -25.33
C GLY A 524 -4.65 -12.93 -26.03
N GLU A 525 -5.29 -13.72 -26.87
CA GLU A 525 -6.60 -13.36 -27.41
C GLU A 525 -7.67 -13.18 -26.30
N GLY A 526 -8.76 -12.49 -26.62
CA GLY A 526 -9.90 -12.29 -25.69
C GLY A 526 -9.86 -11.02 -24.83
N ILE A 527 -8.83 -10.18 -24.98
CA ILE A 527 -8.74 -8.83 -24.39
C ILE A 527 -8.57 -7.80 -25.51
N ASP A 528 -9.23 -6.64 -25.36
CA ASP A 528 -8.86 -5.48 -26.16
C ASP A 528 -7.70 -4.76 -25.50
N TYR A 529 -6.61 -4.60 -26.24
CA TYR A 529 -5.41 -3.95 -25.74
C TYR A 529 -5.31 -2.51 -26.21
N GLN A 530 -4.75 -1.65 -25.36
CA GLN A 530 -4.50 -0.25 -25.65
C GLN A 530 -3.16 0.19 -25.04
N ALA A 531 -2.26 0.74 -25.85
CA ALA A 531 -1.03 1.33 -25.35
C ALA A 531 -1.23 2.83 -25.08
N GLU A 532 -0.83 3.29 -23.91
CA GLU A 532 -1.01 4.67 -23.47
C GLU A 532 0.26 5.19 -22.80
N VAL A 533 0.74 6.35 -23.24
CA VAL A 533 1.70 7.13 -22.46
C VAL A 533 0.89 7.98 -21.49
N HIS A 534 1.15 7.81 -20.20
CA HIS A 534 0.50 8.62 -19.16
C HIS A 534 1.55 9.33 -18.33
N GLY A 535 1.33 10.60 -18.06
CA GLY A 535 1.88 11.28 -16.89
C GLY A 535 1.09 10.96 -15.61
N ALA A 536 0.62 9.73 -15.38
CA ALA A 536 0.07 9.28 -14.07
C ALA A 536 -0.58 7.88 -14.16
N PHE A 537 -0.54 7.16 -13.05
CA PHE A 537 -1.26 5.91 -12.85
C PHE A 537 -2.21 6.00 -11.64
N ARG A 538 -3.44 5.51 -11.82
CA ARG A 538 -4.45 5.11 -10.81
C ARG A 538 -4.71 6.09 -9.64
N SER A 539 -5.59 7.07 -9.85
CA SER A 539 -6.56 7.45 -8.81
C SER A 539 -7.76 8.25 -9.32
N ASP A 540 -7.66 8.98 -10.42
CA ASP A 540 -8.70 9.98 -10.70
C ASP A 540 -9.76 9.45 -11.66
N TYR A 541 -10.95 9.19 -11.11
CA TYR A 541 -12.17 8.86 -11.84
C TYR A 541 -12.71 10.03 -12.70
N SER A 542 -12.06 11.19 -12.73
CA SER A 542 -12.48 12.32 -13.57
C SER A 542 -11.33 13.28 -13.87
N SER A 543 -10.67 13.10 -15.01
CA SER A 543 -10.14 14.14 -15.93
C SER A 543 -9.02 13.54 -16.77
N SER A 544 -9.40 12.76 -17.76
CA SER A 544 -8.45 12.16 -18.69
C SER A 544 -8.19 13.11 -19.87
N ILE A 545 -7.00 13.68 -20.00
CA ILE A 545 -6.46 14.07 -21.31
C ILE A 545 -6.15 12.76 -22.05
N LYS A 546 -7.17 12.21 -22.72
CA LYS A 546 -7.05 10.99 -23.53
C LYS A 546 -6.42 11.36 -24.88
N ARG A 547 -5.16 11.00 -25.11
CA ARG A 547 -4.68 10.75 -26.48
C ARG A 547 -4.55 9.25 -26.69
N GLN A 548 -5.50 8.71 -27.44
CA GLN A 548 -5.71 7.29 -27.67
C GLN A 548 -4.84 6.79 -28.82
N SER A 549 -4.04 5.75 -28.61
CA SER A 549 -3.84 4.76 -29.68
C SER A 549 -5.07 3.83 -29.68
N ARG A 550 -5.60 3.46 -30.84
CA ARG A 550 -6.86 2.69 -30.96
C ARG A 550 -6.74 1.29 -30.33
N GLU A 551 -7.90 0.75 -29.93
CA GLU A 551 -8.09 -0.66 -29.58
C GLU A 551 -7.46 -1.57 -30.64
N THR A 552 -6.50 -2.40 -30.24
CA THR A 552 -5.92 -3.42 -31.11
C THR A 552 -6.47 -4.77 -30.69
N VAL A 553 -7.24 -5.40 -31.57
CA VAL A 553 -7.57 -6.83 -31.47
C VAL A 553 -6.40 -7.60 -32.08
N ILE A 554 -5.84 -8.53 -31.32
CA ILE A 554 -4.77 -9.41 -31.80
C ILE A 554 -5.29 -10.20 -33.01
N GLY A 555 -4.61 -10.07 -34.16
CA GLY A 555 -5.00 -10.69 -35.43
C GLY A 555 -5.54 -9.73 -36.52
N ALA A 556 -5.87 -8.48 -36.19
CA ALA A 556 -6.28 -7.47 -37.19
C ALA A 556 -5.07 -6.70 -37.78
N LYS A 557 -5.19 -6.21 -39.03
CA LYS A 557 -4.13 -5.51 -39.78
C LYS A 557 -3.44 -4.41 -38.95
N ARG A 558 -2.10 -4.41 -38.99
CA ARG A 558 -1.18 -3.49 -38.30
C ARG A 558 -1.31 -2.06 -38.84
N ASP A 559 -1.98 -1.17 -38.11
CA ASP A 559 -1.85 0.28 -38.32
C ASP A 559 -0.89 0.83 -37.24
N ARG A 560 0.40 0.96 -37.60
CA ARG A 560 1.45 1.47 -36.69
C ARG A 560 1.36 2.99 -36.63
N ARG A 561 0.40 3.54 -35.88
CA ARG A 561 0.37 4.98 -35.62
C ARG A 561 1.27 5.31 -34.43
N PRO A 562 2.19 6.27 -34.57
CA PRO A 562 3.03 6.69 -33.45
C PRO A 562 2.18 7.40 -32.39
N ILE A 563 2.59 7.26 -31.13
CA ILE A 563 2.08 8.08 -30.03
C ILE A 563 2.84 9.40 -30.08
N VAL A 564 2.13 10.49 -30.39
CA VAL A 564 2.70 11.84 -30.50
C VAL A 564 2.58 12.55 -29.15
N MET A 565 3.73 12.85 -28.54
CA MET A 565 3.87 13.60 -27.30
C MET A 565 3.94 15.10 -27.60
N THR A 566 3.02 15.87 -27.03
CA THR A 566 3.14 17.33 -27.03
C THR A 566 4.21 17.75 -26.01
N PRO A 567 4.81 18.94 -26.15
CA PRO A 567 5.76 19.47 -25.16
C PRO A 567 5.19 19.46 -23.74
N THR A 568 3.92 19.88 -23.56
CA THR A 568 3.23 19.88 -22.27
C THR A 568 3.10 18.47 -21.68
N LEU A 569 2.66 17.49 -22.47
CA LEU A 569 2.52 16.11 -21.99
C LEU A 569 3.88 15.47 -21.67
N LEU A 570 4.91 15.78 -22.48
CA LEU A 570 6.27 15.32 -22.22
C LEU A 570 6.77 15.90 -20.89
N GLN A 571 6.57 17.20 -20.65
CA GLN A 571 6.93 17.84 -19.40
C GLN A 571 6.21 17.18 -18.21
N GLU A 572 4.90 16.99 -18.28
CA GLU A 572 4.11 16.33 -17.22
C GLU A 572 4.62 14.90 -16.91
N VAL A 573 4.98 14.13 -17.95
CA VAL A 573 5.56 12.78 -17.79
C VAL A 573 6.92 12.88 -17.11
N MET A 574 7.81 13.75 -17.58
CA MET A 574 9.17 13.87 -17.05
C MET A 574 9.18 14.40 -15.63
N GLU A 575 8.34 15.38 -15.29
CA GLU A 575 8.20 15.91 -13.92
C GLU A 575 7.75 14.85 -12.92
N LYS A 576 6.91 13.90 -13.35
CA LYS A 576 6.45 12.82 -12.47
C LYS A 576 7.41 11.65 -12.36
N GLU A 577 8.27 11.47 -13.34
CA GLU A 577 9.39 10.53 -13.23
C GLU A 577 10.53 11.13 -12.40
N LYS A 578 10.63 12.47 -12.34
CA LYS A 578 11.62 13.17 -11.52
C LYS A 578 11.46 12.80 -10.04
N GLY A 579 12.55 12.35 -9.43
CA GLY A 579 12.58 12.00 -8.00
C GLY A 579 12.01 10.63 -7.65
N LYS A 580 11.50 9.84 -8.62
CA LYS A 580 11.23 8.42 -8.37
C LYS A 580 12.57 7.70 -8.20
N PRO A 581 12.80 7.02 -7.06
CA PRO A 581 14.02 6.26 -6.90
C PRO A 581 14.01 5.12 -7.94
N GLU A 582 15.08 5.03 -8.73
CA GLU A 582 15.25 4.00 -9.76
C GLU A 582 15.98 2.80 -9.15
N ALA A 583 15.52 1.59 -9.49
CA ALA A 583 16.30 0.39 -9.22
C ALA A 583 17.69 0.51 -9.88
N PRO A 584 18.74 -0.03 -9.26
CA PRO A 584 20.07 -0.06 -9.86
C PRO A 584 20.01 -0.65 -11.27
N ARG A 585 20.54 0.08 -12.26
CA ARG A 585 20.55 -0.36 -13.67
C ARG A 585 21.26 -1.69 -13.89
N ARG A 586 22.20 -2.01 -12.99
CA ARG A 586 22.87 -3.30 -12.93
C ARG A 586 22.62 -3.91 -11.57
N LEU A 587 22.48 -5.22 -11.54
CA LEU A 587 22.51 -5.98 -10.31
C LEU A 587 23.85 -5.69 -9.63
N ALA A 588 23.80 -5.03 -8.46
CA ALA A 588 24.98 -4.79 -7.66
C ALA A 588 25.32 -6.05 -6.85
N ASP A 589 26.55 -6.17 -6.38
CA ASP A 589 26.89 -7.20 -5.39
C ASP A 589 25.98 -7.02 -4.17
N ILE A 590 25.25 -8.08 -3.82
CA ILE A 590 24.35 -8.04 -2.69
C ILE A 590 24.98 -8.82 -1.54
N GLU A 591 25.52 -8.08 -0.58
CA GLU A 591 25.96 -8.65 0.69
C GLU A 591 24.73 -8.92 1.58
N PHE A 592 24.29 -10.17 1.60
CA PHE A 592 23.34 -10.66 2.59
C PHE A 592 24.10 -11.37 3.70
N GLY A 593 23.76 -11.10 4.96
CA GLY A 593 24.49 -11.72 6.06
C GLY A 593 23.97 -13.09 6.46
N GLU A 594 22.79 -13.50 6.00
CA GLU A 594 22.31 -14.87 6.19
C GLU A 594 21.46 -15.34 4.99
N TRP A 595 21.61 -16.63 4.69
CA TRP A 595 20.89 -17.31 3.63
C TRP A 595 20.16 -18.53 4.20
N ILE A 596 18.93 -18.75 3.73
CA ILE A 596 18.12 -19.92 4.05
C ILE A 596 17.97 -20.73 2.74
N GLN A 597 18.10 -22.05 2.85
CA GLN A 597 17.99 -23.05 1.76
C GLN A 597 19.20 -23.14 0.84
N SER A 598 19.90 -22.04 0.58
CA SER A 598 21.17 -22.03 -0.17
C SER A 598 22.33 -21.54 0.68
N GLY A 599 23.55 -21.81 0.21
CA GLY A 599 24.72 -21.02 0.62
C GLY A 599 24.62 -19.58 0.11
N PRO A 600 25.56 -18.72 0.51
CA PRO A 600 25.67 -17.38 -0.05
C PRO A 600 25.78 -17.44 -1.57
N LEU A 601 24.89 -16.71 -2.27
CA LEU A 601 24.98 -16.56 -3.71
C LEU A 601 25.80 -15.29 -4.00
N ASP A 602 26.92 -15.46 -4.71
CA ASP A 602 27.74 -14.35 -5.15
C ASP A 602 27.41 -13.95 -6.61
N HIS A 603 28.12 -12.95 -7.14
CA HIS A 603 27.94 -12.52 -8.52
C HIS A 603 28.18 -13.65 -9.53
N ALA A 604 29.14 -14.55 -9.27
CA ALA A 604 29.43 -15.67 -10.16
C ALA A 604 28.28 -16.69 -10.19
N ASP A 605 27.58 -16.89 -9.07
CA ASP A 605 26.38 -17.74 -9.02
C ASP A 605 25.20 -17.17 -9.83
N MET A 606 25.15 -15.86 -9.97
CA MET A 606 24.11 -15.12 -10.70
C MET A 606 24.45 -14.91 -12.18
N GLU A 607 25.73 -15.00 -12.56
CA GLU A 607 26.19 -14.75 -13.91
C GLU A 607 25.51 -15.68 -14.93
N GLY A 608 24.97 -15.10 -16.01
CA GLY A 608 24.25 -15.83 -17.04
C GLY A 608 22.84 -16.27 -16.67
N LYS A 609 22.36 -15.97 -15.44
CA LYS A 609 20.99 -16.25 -14.99
C LYS A 609 20.17 -14.97 -14.91
N SER A 610 18.89 -15.08 -15.25
CA SER A 610 17.94 -14.02 -14.90
C SER A 610 17.67 -14.09 -13.40
N VAL A 611 17.58 -12.95 -12.72
CA VAL A 611 17.41 -12.87 -11.26
C VAL A 611 16.12 -12.14 -10.92
N LEU A 612 15.24 -12.78 -10.15
CA LEU A 612 14.03 -12.17 -9.61
C LEU A 612 14.22 -11.91 -8.11
N LEU A 613 14.35 -10.65 -7.74
CA LEU A 613 14.41 -10.22 -6.35
C LEU A 613 13.01 -9.87 -5.86
N TYR A 614 12.54 -10.54 -4.81
CA TYR A 614 11.27 -10.22 -4.15
C TYR A 614 11.52 -9.53 -2.82
N PHE A 615 10.97 -8.32 -2.67
CA PHE A 615 11.03 -7.54 -1.43
C PHE A 615 9.64 -7.55 -0.81
N GLY A 616 9.46 -8.29 0.29
CA GLY A 616 8.13 -8.31 0.90
C GLY A 616 8.00 -9.11 2.18
N TRP A 617 6.89 -8.85 2.86
CA TRP A 617 6.49 -9.53 4.08
C TRP A 617 6.08 -10.98 3.80
N PRO A 618 6.33 -11.91 4.74
CA PRO A 618 6.38 -13.35 4.47
C PRO A 618 5.01 -13.99 4.21
N MET A 619 3.91 -13.24 4.28
CA MET A 619 2.58 -13.85 4.25
C MET A 619 1.96 -14.01 2.85
N GLN A 620 2.36 -13.25 1.83
CA GLN A 620 1.94 -13.46 0.42
C GLN A 620 2.97 -12.82 -0.54
N PRO A 621 3.33 -13.44 -1.68
CA PRO A 621 2.68 -14.56 -2.37
C PRO A 621 3.66 -15.76 -2.57
N GLN A 622 3.89 -16.54 -1.51
CA GLN A 622 4.85 -17.67 -1.56
C GLN A 622 4.51 -18.68 -2.67
N ASP A 623 3.23 -19.04 -2.84
CA ASP A 623 2.79 -19.96 -3.89
C ASP A 623 3.15 -19.48 -5.29
N VAL A 624 3.06 -18.16 -5.53
CA VAL A 624 3.43 -17.56 -6.82
C VAL A 624 4.93 -17.70 -7.07
N LEU A 625 5.76 -17.44 -6.06
CA LEU A 625 7.21 -17.59 -6.18
C LEU A 625 7.60 -19.06 -6.39
N GLN A 626 6.96 -19.99 -5.68
CA GLN A 626 7.17 -21.44 -5.88
C GLN A 626 6.75 -21.89 -7.27
N MET A 627 5.62 -21.39 -7.81
CA MET A 627 5.22 -21.68 -9.19
C MET A 627 6.21 -21.11 -10.21
N ILE A 628 6.73 -19.90 -9.97
CA ILE A 628 7.74 -19.28 -10.84
C ILE A 628 9.02 -20.11 -10.84
N ASP A 629 9.54 -20.42 -9.65
CA ASP A 629 10.75 -21.20 -9.48
C ASP A 629 10.60 -22.61 -10.10
N GLY A 630 9.53 -23.34 -9.76
CA GLY A 630 9.29 -24.68 -10.28
C GLY A 630 9.11 -24.77 -11.80
N HIS A 631 8.81 -23.66 -12.49
CA HIS A 631 8.70 -23.63 -13.95
C HIS A 631 9.94 -23.11 -14.68
N TYR A 632 10.74 -22.25 -14.03
CA TYR A 632 11.81 -21.50 -14.68
C TYR A 632 13.17 -21.60 -13.99
N GLY A 633 13.28 -22.15 -12.77
CA GLY A 633 14.52 -22.32 -12.02
C GLY A 633 15.58 -23.06 -12.83
N ASP A 634 15.24 -24.26 -13.32
CA ASP A 634 16.09 -25.07 -14.19
C ASP A 634 16.36 -24.46 -15.58
N LYS A 635 15.73 -23.32 -15.90
CA LYS A 635 15.86 -22.59 -17.17
C LYS A 635 16.71 -21.33 -17.03
N GLY A 636 17.46 -21.22 -15.93
CA GLY A 636 18.33 -20.08 -15.67
C GLY A 636 17.60 -18.89 -15.06
N LEU A 637 16.46 -19.09 -14.40
CA LEU A 637 15.92 -18.11 -13.47
C LEU A 637 16.42 -18.42 -12.05
N LEU A 638 16.81 -17.39 -11.32
CA LEU A 638 17.12 -17.46 -9.90
C LEU A 638 16.11 -16.61 -9.14
N VAL A 639 15.35 -17.21 -8.22
CA VAL A 639 14.39 -16.50 -7.38
C VAL A 639 15.00 -16.29 -6.00
N ILE A 640 15.06 -15.02 -5.56
CA ILE A 640 15.60 -14.66 -4.25
C ILE A 640 14.54 -13.84 -3.52
N ALA A 641 14.03 -14.38 -2.41
CA ALA A 641 13.18 -13.62 -1.51
C ALA A 641 14.04 -12.90 -0.47
N VAL A 642 14.06 -11.57 -0.56
CA VAL A 642 14.80 -10.71 0.36
C VAL A 642 13.89 -10.33 1.53
N LEU A 643 14.33 -10.72 2.73
CA LEU A 643 13.63 -10.46 3.96
C LEU A 643 14.34 -9.36 4.74
N GLU A 644 13.54 -8.42 5.24
CA GLU A 644 14.02 -7.49 6.26
C GLU A 644 14.47 -8.28 7.50
N PRO A 645 15.57 -7.85 8.16
CA PRO A 645 16.02 -8.50 9.37
C PRO A 645 14.88 -8.48 10.41
N PRO A 646 14.52 -9.65 10.96
CA PRO A 646 13.57 -9.74 12.05
C PRO A 646 14.05 -8.92 13.25
N VAL A 647 13.10 -8.44 14.04
CA VAL A 647 13.34 -7.39 15.04
C VAL A 647 14.17 -7.94 16.21
N ASN A 648 14.07 -9.24 16.47
CA ASN A 648 14.87 -9.94 17.48
C ASN A 648 15.25 -11.35 17.04
N GLU A 649 16.22 -11.94 17.75
CA GLU A 649 16.76 -13.26 17.45
C GLU A 649 15.73 -14.40 17.60
N GLN A 650 14.75 -14.27 18.50
CA GLN A 650 13.75 -15.32 18.69
C GLN A 650 12.74 -15.37 17.54
N GLU A 651 12.24 -14.22 17.11
CA GLU A 651 11.42 -14.07 15.91
C GLU A 651 12.22 -14.49 14.67
N ARG A 652 13.51 -14.14 14.62
CA ARG A 652 14.43 -14.60 13.58
C ARG A 652 14.45 -16.10 13.47
N GLN A 653 14.75 -16.79 14.56
CA GLN A 653 14.82 -18.25 14.57
C GLN A 653 13.45 -18.89 14.27
N ALA A 654 12.35 -18.33 14.81
CA ALA A 654 11.01 -18.82 14.51
C ALA A 654 10.64 -18.64 13.02
N ARG A 655 11.02 -17.52 12.42
CA ARG A 655 10.77 -17.22 11.01
C ARG A 655 11.65 -18.03 10.08
N ILE A 656 12.94 -18.16 10.39
CA ILE A 656 13.86 -19.05 9.66
C ILE A 656 13.32 -20.47 9.69
N LYS A 657 12.92 -20.96 10.88
CA LYS A 657 12.30 -22.28 11.03
C LYS A 657 11.02 -22.41 10.20
N ALA A 658 10.10 -21.45 10.30
CA ALA A 658 8.84 -21.49 9.56
C ALA A 658 9.03 -21.43 8.03
N LEU A 659 10.05 -20.74 7.55
CA LEU A 659 10.38 -20.67 6.12
C LEU A 659 11.09 -21.93 5.63
N ALA A 660 12.03 -22.45 6.42
CA ALA A 660 12.70 -23.72 6.15
C ALA A 660 11.71 -24.90 6.14
N GLU A 661 10.66 -24.86 6.96
CA GLU A 661 9.59 -25.89 6.96
C GLU A 661 8.61 -25.76 5.79
N LYS A 662 8.50 -24.59 5.16
CA LYS A 662 7.45 -24.29 4.16
C LYS A 662 7.91 -24.28 2.71
N SER A 663 9.21 -24.28 2.45
CA SER A 663 9.72 -24.19 1.09
C SER A 663 11.00 -24.99 0.98
N ASP A 664 11.13 -25.82 -0.04
CA ASP A 664 12.42 -26.37 -0.48
C ASP A 664 12.82 -25.77 -1.84
N ALA A 665 12.06 -24.78 -2.32
CA ALA A 665 12.07 -24.39 -3.73
C ALA A 665 13.06 -23.28 -4.08
N PHE A 666 13.24 -22.26 -3.24
CA PHE A 666 14.04 -21.09 -3.63
C PHE A 666 14.71 -20.38 -2.44
N SER A 667 15.78 -19.66 -2.73
CA SER A 667 16.62 -19.00 -1.71
C SER A 667 15.92 -17.85 -1.00
N TYR A 668 16.07 -17.79 0.32
CA TYR A 668 15.76 -16.60 1.11
C TYR A 668 17.05 -15.95 1.57
N ALA A 669 17.10 -14.63 1.48
CA ALA A 669 18.22 -13.84 1.93
C ALA A 669 17.76 -12.86 3.00
N ILE A 670 18.47 -12.80 4.13
CA ILE A 670 18.21 -11.84 5.21
C ILE A 670 19.26 -10.74 5.14
N VAL A 671 18.79 -9.50 4.99
CA VAL A 671 19.68 -8.33 4.95
C VAL A 671 20.27 -8.09 6.34
N THR A 672 21.60 -8.02 6.45
CA THR A 672 22.29 -7.60 7.67
C THR A 672 22.75 -6.17 7.55
N GLY A 673 22.39 -5.32 8.51
CA GLY A 673 22.74 -3.90 8.51
C GLY A 673 21.51 -3.03 8.28
N GLY A 674 21.09 -2.33 9.34
CA GLY A 674 19.91 -1.48 9.30
C GLY A 674 19.96 -0.44 8.17
N GLY A 675 18.92 -0.43 7.35
CA GLY A 675 18.50 0.76 6.58
C GLY A 675 18.99 0.89 5.13
N ASN A 676 20.11 0.31 4.72
CA ASN A 676 20.69 0.67 3.41
C ASN A 676 20.27 -0.20 2.22
N PHE A 677 19.89 -1.47 2.40
CA PHE A 677 19.56 -2.32 1.25
C PHE A 677 18.25 -1.92 0.58
N SER A 678 17.20 -1.64 1.38
CA SER A 678 15.95 -1.11 0.86
C SER A 678 16.18 0.24 0.17
N ASN A 679 16.99 1.14 0.74
CA ASN A 679 17.31 2.43 0.11
C ASN A 679 18.11 2.28 -1.20
N ALA A 680 19.08 1.35 -1.28
CA ALA A 680 19.85 1.07 -2.49
C ALA A 680 18.98 0.51 -3.63
N TYR A 681 17.91 -0.21 -3.28
CA TYR A 681 16.89 -0.71 -4.21
C TYR A 681 15.57 0.07 -4.09
N ALA A 682 15.66 1.38 -3.83
CA ALA A 682 14.57 2.34 -4.00
C ALA A 682 13.33 2.19 -3.07
N GLY A 683 13.53 1.76 -1.82
CA GLY A 683 12.57 1.85 -0.71
C GLY A 683 11.27 1.08 -0.92
N HIS A 684 11.29 0.01 -1.71
CA HIS A 684 10.07 -0.66 -2.17
C HIS A 684 9.45 -1.60 -1.12
N ILE A 685 8.64 -1.03 -0.23
CA ILE A 685 7.76 -1.75 0.71
C ILE A 685 6.40 -2.17 0.11
N ASP A 686 6.13 -1.85 -1.16
CA ASP A 686 4.81 -2.05 -1.82
C ASP A 686 4.70 -3.35 -2.66
N HIS A 687 5.16 -4.50 -2.14
CA HIS A 687 5.00 -5.81 -2.81
C HIS A 687 5.52 -5.86 -4.27
N LYS A 688 6.63 -5.18 -4.52
CA LYS A 688 7.29 -5.12 -5.83
C LYS A 688 8.44 -6.12 -5.90
N MET A 689 8.67 -6.63 -7.09
CA MET A 689 9.78 -7.51 -7.46
C MET A 689 10.64 -6.80 -8.48
N LEU A 690 11.94 -7.04 -8.46
CA LEU A 690 12.86 -6.52 -9.46
C LEU A 690 13.36 -7.69 -10.30
N LEU A 691 13.22 -7.58 -11.62
CA LEU A 691 13.69 -8.57 -12.56
C LEU A 691 14.95 -8.06 -13.25
N TYR A 692 16.02 -8.85 -13.17
CA TYR A 692 17.28 -8.65 -13.85
C TYR A 692 17.48 -9.72 -14.91
N GLY A 693 18.05 -9.32 -16.05
CA GLY A 693 18.38 -10.21 -17.15
C GLY A 693 19.63 -11.05 -16.86
N SER A 694 19.90 -12.04 -17.72
CA SER A 694 21.11 -12.86 -17.65
C SER A 694 22.42 -12.08 -17.86
N ASP A 695 22.32 -10.85 -18.37
CA ASP A 695 23.41 -9.89 -18.52
C ASP A 695 23.55 -8.94 -17.30
N GLY A 696 22.81 -9.23 -16.22
CA GLY A 696 22.77 -8.43 -15.01
C GLY A 696 22.11 -7.06 -15.16
N GLN A 697 21.54 -6.73 -16.34
CA GLN A 697 20.85 -5.45 -16.51
C GLN A 697 19.45 -5.52 -15.89
N PHE A 698 19.03 -4.42 -15.29
CA PHE A 698 17.65 -4.25 -14.84
C PHE A 698 16.70 -4.32 -16.04
N VAL A 699 15.71 -5.22 -15.96
CA VAL A 699 14.71 -5.41 -17.00
C VAL A 699 13.47 -4.62 -16.64
N GLU A 700 12.88 -4.90 -15.49
CA GLU A 700 11.64 -4.26 -15.06
C GLU A 700 11.35 -4.42 -13.56
N GLU A 701 10.53 -3.50 -13.04
CA GLU A 701 9.86 -3.63 -11.76
C GLU A 701 8.50 -4.31 -11.98
N ILE A 702 8.21 -5.33 -11.18
CA ILE A 702 7.03 -6.18 -11.31
C ILE A 702 6.21 -6.11 -10.01
N HIS A 703 4.96 -5.70 -10.11
CA HIS A 703 4.04 -5.91 -8.99
C HIS A 703 3.74 -7.40 -8.83
N TYR A 704 3.67 -7.93 -7.60
CA TYR A 704 3.55 -9.37 -7.38
C TYR A 704 2.40 -10.07 -8.12
N ARG A 705 1.27 -9.38 -8.28
CA ARG A 705 0.08 -9.85 -9.03
C ARG A 705 0.35 -10.15 -10.51
N ASP A 706 1.42 -9.56 -11.03
CA ASP A 706 1.82 -9.62 -12.42
C ASP A 706 3.05 -10.54 -12.63
N ALA A 707 3.64 -11.04 -11.54
CA ALA A 707 4.90 -11.78 -11.54
C ALA A 707 4.92 -12.97 -12.50
N LEU A 708 3.92 -13.86 -12.40
CA LEU A 708 3.88 -15.08 -13.21
C LEU A 708 3.92 -14.80 -14.72
N HIS A 709 3.13 -13.85 -15.21
CA HIS A 709 3.04 -13.58 -16.64
C HIS A 709 4.23 -12.76 -17.15
N LYS A 710 4.74 -11.82 -16.34
CA LYS A 710 5.92 -11.01 -16.70
C LYS A 710 7.19 -11.84 -16.72
N VAL A 711 7.43 -12.65 -15.68
CA VAL A 711 8.57 -13.57 -15.65
C VAL A 711 8.51 -14.58 -16.78
N ARG A 712 7.33 -15.19 -17.04
CA ARG A 712 7.13 -16.02 -18.24
C ARG A 712 7.56 -15.30 -19.51
N ASN A 713 7.08 -14.08 -19.71
CA ASN A 713 7.35 -13.35 -20.94
C ASN A 713 8.83 -13.02 -21.08
N HIS A 714 9.51 -12.66 -20.01
CA HIS A 714 10.96 -12.52 -20.00
C HIS A 714 11.63 -13.84 -20.42
N MET A 715 11.33 -14.94 -19.72
CA MET A 715 11.95 -16.24 -19.99
C MET A 715 11.69 -16.77 -21.42
N LEU A 716 10.54 -16.46 -22.03
CA LEU A 716 10.18 -16.94 -23.37
C LEU A 716 10.57 -15.99 -24.50
N TYR A 717 10.73 -14.69 -24.27
CA TYR A 717 10.92 -13.68 -25.33
C TYR A 717 12.22 -12.88 -25.21
N ALA A 718 12.85 -12.84 -24.05
CA ALA A 718 14.10 -12.11 -23.84
C ALA A 718 15.35 -12.93 -24.21
N GLN A 719 15.22 -14.25 -24.37
CA GLN A 719 16.33 -15.05 -24.90
C GLN A 719 16.57 -14.71 -26.39
N PRO A 720 17.83 -14.46 -26.78
CA PRO A 720 18.22 -14.00 -28.12
C PRO A 720 17.81 -14.94 -29.26
#